data_AF-A0A6P9AEY8-F1
#
_entry.id   AF-A0A6P9AEY8-F1
#
_cell.length_a   1.000
_cell.length_b   1.000
_cell.length_c   1.000
_cell.angle_alpha   90.00
_cell.angle_beta   90.00
_cell.angle_gamma   90.00
#
_symmetry.space_group_name_H-M   'P 1'
#
loop_
_entity.id
_entity.type
_entity.pdbx_description
1 polymer ?
#
loop_
_entity_poly.entity_id
_entity_poly.type
_entity_poly.pdbx_seq_one_letter_code
_entity_poly.pdbx_strand_id
1 'polypeptide(L)'
;MYGCSTGRRARGWFHPNISGVDAEVLLMERGRDGSFLARPSRSTAGDFTLSVRRNGDVTHIKIQNTGDFYDLYGGEKFATLSELVQYHMENHLREKNGDVIELKYPLNSADPTTERWFHGHLSGKDAEKLILDKGKNGSFLVRESQSKPGDYVLSVRTDDKVTHVMIRCHERFYDVGGGMKFDSLSELIEYYKKNPMVETSGTVVHLKQPFNATRINASGIDSRVKELQKENGLSMGKAGFWEEFESLQQQECRHLFSRKEGQKAENRNKNRYKNILPFDHTRVKLKNIDPNEPGAEYVNANYIKPEEETLPNGPPKHYIATQGCLPSTMGDFWHMVWQENTRVIVMTTKEVERGKNKCARYWPEEGQSKEYKKTKVKNILESKTADYTLREFSVSMEGSDEERKVYHYHFQAWPDHGVPADPGCVLNFLHDVNARQESIVGAGPVLVHCSAGIGRTGTFIVIDMILDQIKRLGLDCEIDIQRTIQMVRSQRSGMVQTEAQYKFVYLAVQHHIETASHRKQAEQKSLQLGREYTNIRYSSEVVTPASQNATTLASTLSDASLSRSTTSIPGATATATAASLASLASGGSVVGVSSGTLLRSVSSSASSERAGHHAGHGGHGGGHVGGMPASSDAHLPRPPDEIPRTIYENIPIKERKISTNSHVLSPAPAAGVSTGAPPPPPPRKGT
;
A
#
# COMPACT_ATOMS: atom_id res chain seq x y z
N MET A 1 -22.49 -6.67 20.28
CA MET A 1 -22.34 -5.22 20.03
C MET A 1 -20.91 -4.84 20.33
N TYR A 2 -20.20 -4.21 19.41
CA TYR A 2 -18.84 -3.70 19.62
C TYR A 2 -18.78 -2.27 19.09
N GLY A 3 -18.74 -1.28 19.98
CA GLY A 3 -18.39 0.08 19.62
C GLY A 3 -16.87 0.15 19.45
N CYS A 4 -16.38 0.00 18.23
CA CYS A 4 -15.00 0.37 17.93
C CYS A 4 -14.94 1.90 17.99
N SER A 5 -14.19 2.45 18.95
CA SER A 5 -14.02 3.89 19.09
C SER A 5 -13.36 4.44 17.83
N THR A 6 -13.98 5.45 17.22
CA THR A 6 -13.49 6.11 16.00
C THR A 6 -12.01 6.47 16.13
N GLY A 7 -11.20 5.99 15.18
CA GLY A 7 -9.76 6.25 15.18
C GLY A 7 -9.48 7.74 15.00
N ARG A 8 -9.17 8.44 16.10
CA ARG A 8 -8.66 9.83 16.03
C ARG A 8 -7.37 9.80 15.19
N ARG A 9 -7.32 10.64 14.16
CA ARG A 9 -6.21 10.66 13.19
C ARG A 9 -4.88 10.96 13.89
N ALA A 10 -3.82 10.28 13.49
CA ALA A 10 -2.49 10.42 14.10
C ALA A 10 -1.96 11.88 14.00
N ARG A 11 -1.25 12.33 15.03
CA ARG A 11 -0.70 13.70 15.12
C ARG A 11 0.62 13.91 14.36
N GLY A 12 0.98 13.03 13.43
CA GLY A 12 2.25 13.14 12.68
C GLY A 12 2.45 14.50 12.00
N TRP A 13 1.37 15.24 11.72
CA TRP A 13 1.39 16.62 11.25
C TRP A 13 2.09 17.64 12.19
N PHE A 14 2.51 17.27 13.40
CA PHE A 14 3.27 18.16 14.29
C PHE A 14 4.79 18.01 14.10
N HIS A 15 5.46 19.09 13.70
CA HIS A 15 6.91 19.14 13.45
C HIS A 15 7.58 20.02 14.52
N PRO A 16 8.26 19.46 15.54
CA PRO A 16 8.75 20.24 16.68
C PRO A 16 9.90 21.20 16.34
N ASN A 17 10.74 20.89 15.35
CA ASN A 17 12.05 21.54 15.19
C ASN A 17 12.20 22.46 13.96
N ILE A 18 11.20 22.51 13.06
CA ILE A 18 11.32 23.20 11.77
C ILE A 18 10.97 24.70 11.84
N SER A 19 11.48 25.50 10.90
CA SER A 19 11.15 26.93 10.74
C SER A 19 9.92 27.16 9.83
N GLY A 20 9.61 28.44 9.55
CA GLY A 20 8.67 28.80 8.49
C GLY A 20 9.14 28.35 7.11
N VAL A 21 10.36 28.73 6.73
CA VAL A 21 10.98 28.38 5.44
C VAL A 21 11.08 26.87 5.26
N ASP A 22 11.48 26.13 6.31
CA ASP A 22 11.52 24.66 6.25
C ASP A 22 10.13 24.06 6.05
N ALA A 23 9.09 24.65 6.65
CA ALA A 23 7.70 24.22 6.47
C ALA A 23 7.15 24.56 5.07
N GLU A 24 7.53 25.71 4.51
CA GLU A 24 7.24 26.08 3.12
C GLU A 24 7.86 25.06 2.16
N VAL A 25 9.16 24.79 2.28
CA VAL A 25 9.88 23.79 1.46
C VAL A 25 9.22 22.42 1.58
N LEU A 26 8.97 21.92 2.80
CA LEU A 26 8.33 20.61 3.02
C LEU A 26 6.93 20.52 2.40
N LEU A 27 6.11 21.57 2.51
CA LEU A 27 4.76 21.60 1.91
C LEU A 27 4.80 21.75 0.38
N MET A 28 5.80 22.43 -0.18
CA MET A 28 6.03 22.56 -1.62
C MET A 28 6.52 21.24 -2.24
N GLU A 29 7.49 20.58 -1.59
CA GLU A 29 8.12 19.36 -2.06
C GLU A 29 7.27 18.11 -1.82
N ARG A 30 6.82 17.87 -0.58
CA ARG A 30 6.11 16.64 -0.18
C ARG A 30 4.59 16.79 -0.22
N GLY A 31 4.08 17.97 0.12
CA GLY A 31 2.64 18.25 0.12
C GLY A 31 1.96 18.33 -1.26
N ARG A 32 0.65 18.59 -1.21
CA ARG A 32 -0.24 19.03 -2.29
C ARG A 32 -1.19 20.10 -1.74
N ASP A 33 -2.05 20.68 -2.56
CA ASP A 33 -2.98 21.70 -2.06
C ASP A 33 -4.01 21.07 -1.10
N GLY A 34 -4.27 21.77 0.01
CA GLY A 34 -4.94 21.21 1.19
C GLY A 34 -4.02 20.41 2.13
N SER A 35 -2.71 20.30 1.84
CA SER A 35 -1.74 19.76 2.81
C SER A 35 -1.42 20.77 3.90
N PHE A 36 -1.23 20.28 5.13
CA PHE A 36 -0.91 21.13 6.28
C PHE A 36 0.05 20.45 7.27
N LEU A 37 0.74 21.26 8.07
CA LEU A 37 1.47 20.84 9.25
C LEU A 37 1.36 21.90 10.35
N ALA A 38 1.59 21.53 11.61
CA ALA A 38 1.75 22.48 12.71
C ALA A 38 3.18 22.39 13.28
N ARG A 39 3.70 23.52 13.76
CA ARG A 39 5.03 23.65 14.35
C ARG A 39 5.03 24.71 15.46
N PRO A 40 6.04 24.75 16.36
CA PRO A 40 6.24 25.91 17.23
C PRO A 40 6.43 27.22 16.44
N SER A 41 6.09 28.34 17.06
CA SER A 41 6.37 29.67 16.52
C SER A 41 7.79 30.10 16.87
N ARG A 42 8.58 30.50 15.86
CA ARG A 42 9.91 31.12 16.09
C ARG A 42 9.83 32.63 16.32
N SER A 43 8.68 33.27 16.08
CA SER A 43 8.46 34.71 16.28
C SER A 43 7.74 35.06 17.58
N THR A 44 7.24 34.07 18.32
CA THR A 44 6.70 34.25 19.68
C THR A 44 6.85 32.94 20.44
N ALA A 45 7.62 32.94 21.52
CA ALA A 45 7.82 31.73 22.34
C ALA A 45 6.51 31.29 23.01
N GLY A 46 6.29 29.97 23.12
CA GLY A 46 5.08 29.37 23.69
C GLY A 46 3.92 29.20 22.70
N ASP A 47 3.84 30.05 21.67
CA ASP A 47 2.85 29.98 20.59
C ASP A 47 3.23 28.98 19.49
N PHE A 48 2.26 28.66 18.63
CA PHE A 48 2.41 27.70 17.52
C PHE A 48 2.06 28.33 16.17
N THR A 49 2.31 27.62 15.08
CA THR A 49 1.92 28.02 13.72
C THR A 49 1.42 26.81 12.93
N LEU A 50 0.20 26.91 12.42
CA LEU A 50 -0.36 26.03 11.41
C LEU A 50 0.09 26.54 10.03
N SER A 51 0.72 25.68 9.24
CA SER A 51 1.23 25.99 7.90
C SER A 51 0.43 25.17 6.89
N VAL A 52 -0.22 25.83 5.93
CA VAL A 52 -1.18 25.18 5.01
C VAL A 52 -0.84 25.57 3.57
N ARG A 53 -0.81 24.59 2.67
CA ARG A 53 -0.63 24.79 1.24
C ARG A 53 -1.97 24.97 0.53
N ARG A 54 -2.12 26.04 -0.26
CA ARG A 54 -3.31 26.35 -1.08
C ARG A 54 -2.93 27.18 -2.30
N ASN A 55 -3.60 26.95 -3.43
CA ASN A 55 -3.39 27.64 -4.70
C ASN A 55 -1.93 27.63 -5.19
N GLY A 56 -1.16 26.58 -4.85
CA GLY A 56 0.27 26.48 -5.12
C GLY A 56 1.20 27.23 -4.16
N ASP A 57 0.68 28.02 -3.21
CA ASP A 57 1.43 28.78 -2.20
C ASP A 57 1.24 28.20 -0.78
N VAL A 58 2.01 28.70 0.20
CA VAL A 58 1.90 28.31 1.62
C VAL A 58 1.49 29.51 2.47
N THR A 59 0.53 29.30 3.37
CA THR A 59 0.01 30.29 4.32
C THR A 59 0.35 29.86 5.75
N HIS A 60 0.81 30.80 6.57
CA HIS A 60 1.14 30.60 7.98
C HIS A 60 0.11 31.26 8.90
N ILE A 61 -0.59 30.46 9.70
CA ILE A 61 -1.65 30.88 10.60
C ILE A 61 -1.15 30.69 12.05
N LYS A 62 -1.04 31.77 12.80
CA LYS A 62 -0.57 31.72 14.19
C LYS A 62 -1.65 31.13 15.09
N ILE A 63 -1.26 30.18 15.93
CA ILE A 63 -2.07 29.64 17.03
C ILE A 63 -1.50 30.23 18.32
N GLN A 64 -2.34 30.90 19.09
CA GLN A 64 -1.96 31.39 20.42
C GLN A 64 -2.14 30.28 21.46
N ASN A 65 -1.26 30.27 22.46
CA ASN A 65 -1.32 29.37 23.60
C ASN A 65 -1.22 30.19 24.89
N THR A 66 -2.34 30.36 25.59
CA THR A 66 -2.41 31.18 26.81
C THR A 66 -1.95 30.44 28.07
N GLY A 67 -1.68 29.14 27.97
CA GLY A 67 -1.53 28.23 29.10
C GLY A 67 -2.85 27.55 29.51
N ASP A 68 -3.98 28.22 29.31
CA ASP A 68 -5.33 27.68 29.58
C ASP A 68 -5.97 27.02 28.35
N PHE A 69 -5.72 27.56 27.15
CA PHE A 69 -6.31 27.10 25.89
C PHE A 69 -5.45 27.46 24.67
N TYR A 70 -5.74 26.78 23.56
CA TYR A 70 -5.23 27.08 22.21
C TYR A 70 -6.32 27.77 21.39
N ASP A 71 -6.00 28.86 20.69
CA ASP A 71 -6.95 29.54 19.78
C ASP A 71 -6.29 30.09 18.50
N LEU A 72 -7.13 30.32 17.49
CA LEU A 72 -6.77 30.90 16.19
C LEU A 72 -7.28 32.35 16.11
N TYR A 73 -6.48 33.31 16.60
CA TYR A 73 -6.73 34.75 16.50
C TYR A 73 -8.16 35.19 16.95
N GLY A 74 -8.65 34.67 18.08
CA GLY A 74 -9.97 35.01 18.62
C GLY A 74 -11.14 34.23 18.00
N GLY A 75 -10.86 33.13 17.30
CA GLY A 75 -11.84 32.11 16.94
C GLY A 75 -12.22 31.20 18.13
N GLU A 76 -12.52 29.93 17.82
CA GLU A 76 -12.83 28.92 18.83
C GLU A 76 -11.60 28.53 19.67
N LYS A 77 -11.85 28.02 20.87
CA LYS A 77 -10.85 27.70 21.89
C LYS A 77 -10.83 26.20 22.21
N PHE A 78 -9.65 25.62 22.27
CA PHE A 78 -9.45 24.18 22.39
C PHE A 78 -8.51 23.83 23.55
N ALA A 79 -8.77 22.72 24.24
CA ALA A 79 -7.94 22.25 25.35
C ALA A 79 -6.59 21.67 24.87
N THR A 80 -6.53 21.14 23.65
CA THR A 80 -5.27 20.70 23.01
C THR A 80 -5.16 21.17 21.56
N LEU A 81 -3.92 21.42 21.12
CA LEU A 81 -3.54 21.75 19.73
C LEU A 81 -4.14 20.79 18.68
N SER A 82 -4.45 19.55 19.06
CA SER A 82 -4.96 18.52 18.16
C SER A 82 -6.47 18.38 18.17
N GLU A 83 -7.17 18.90 19.18
CA GLU A 83 -8.62 19.11 19.08
C GLU A 83 -8.90 20.30 18.15
N LEU A 84 -8.08 21.36 18.22
CA LEU A 84 -8.06 22.48 17.26
C LEU A 84 -7.86 21.96 15.82
N VAL A 85 -6.82 21.15 15.58
CA VAL A 85 -6.57 20.61 14.23
C VAL A 85 -7.64 19.62 13.79
N GLN A 86 -8.07 18.67 14.63
CA GLN A 86 -9.13 17.72 14.25
C GLN A 86 -10.44 18.47 13.91
N TYR A 87 -10.81 19.47 14.70
CA TYR A 87 -11.98 20.30 14.42
C TYR A 87 -11.88 21.00 13.06
N HIS A 88 -10.74 21.58 12.72
CA HIS A 88 -10.51 22.23 11.42
C HIS A 88 -10.17 21.27 10.25
N MET A 89 -10.03 19.96 10.50
CA MET A 89 -10.08 18.91 9.46
C MET A 89 -11.52 18.49 9.14
N GLU A 90 -12.47 18.75 10.04
CA GLU A 90 -13.89 18.42 9.90
C GLU A 90 -14.74 19.66 9.55
N ASN A 91 -14.26 20.87 9.89
CA ASN A 91 -14.94 22.15 9.73
C ASN A 91 -14.04 23.18 9.02
N HIS A 92 -14.64 24.05 8.23
CA HIS A 92 -13.91 25.03 7.40
C HIS A 92 -13.24 26.11 8.24
N LEU A 93 -11.90 26.20 8.18
CA LEU A 93 -11.16 27.36 8.68
C LEU A 93 -11.33 28.54 7.68
N ARG A 94 -11.31 29.78 8.18
CA ARG A 94 -11.48 30.99 7.36
C ARG A 94 -10.50 32.09 7.72
N GLU A 95 -10.14 32.89 6.72
CA GLU A 95 -9.36 34.13 6.90
C GLU A 95 -10.23 35.37 7.07
N LYS A 96 -9.61 36.49 7.47
CA LYS A 96 -10.27 37.79 7.71
C LYS A 96 -10.89 38.42 6.46
N ASN A 97 -10.51 37.98 5.26
CA ASN A 97 -11.12 38.36 3.99
C ASN A 97 -12.32 37.47 3.59
N GLY A 98 -12.58 36.38 4.33
CA GLY A 98 -13.64 35.41 4.07
C GLY A 98 -13.18 34.10 3.41
N ASP A 99 -11.95 34.04 2.88
CA ASP A 99 -11.41 32.88 2.16
C ASP A 99 -11.38 31.62 3.04
N VAL A 100 -11.65 30.48 2.42
CA VAL A 100 -11.66 29.17 3.09
C VAL A 100 -10.26 28.55 3.05
N ILE A 101 -9.84 27.99 4.17
CA ILE A 101 -8.64 27.16 4.30
C ILE A 101 -9.07 25.74 4.68
N GLU A 102 -8.68 24.76 3.88
CA GLU A 102 -9.06 23.36 4.04
C GLU A 102 -7.90 22.51 4.56
N LEU A 103 -8.06 21.86 5.73
CA LEU A 103 -7.06 20.96 6.29
C LEU A 103 -7.28 19.52 5.85
N LYS A 104 -6.98 19.22 4.58
CA LYS A 104 -7.29 17.91 3.96
C LYS A 104 -6.24 16.84 4.21
N TYR A 105 -4.95 17.17 4.15
CA TYR A 105 -3.87 16.17 4.11
C TYR A 105 -2.75 16.48 5.12
N PRO A 106 -2.70 15.79 6.28
CA PRO A 106 -1.63 16.00 7.26
C PRO A 106 -0.28 15.61 6.66
N LEU A 107 0.65 16.56 6.59
CA LEU A 107 2.02 16.31 6.15
C LEU A 107 2.84 15.82 7.35
N ASN A 108 3.05 14.50 7.43
CA ASN A 108 3.65 13.91 8.61
C ASN A 108 5.17 14.18 8.73
N SER A 109 5.61 14.49 9.95
CA SER A 109 7.01 14.57 10.36
C SER A 109 7.70 13.22 10.19
N ALA A 110 9.02 13.24 10.07
CA ALA A 110 9.82 12.02 10.18
C ALA A 110 9.85 11.55 11.65
N ASP A 111 9.83 10.23 11.85
CA ASP A 111 10.00 9.64 13.18
C ASP A 111 11.38 10.01 13.78
N PRO A 112 11.48 10.33 15.07
CA PRO A 112 12.74 10.71 15.74
C PRO A 112 13.72 9.53 15.89
N THR A 113 13.29 8.33 15.56
CA THR A 113 14.11 7.11 15.51
C THR A 113 13.46 6.12 14.53
N THR A 114 14.25 5.24 13.93
CA THR A 114 13.76 4.16 13.06
C THR A 114 13.35 2.90 13.82
N GLU A 115 13.57 2.86 15.14
CA GLU A 115 13.44 1.67 15.99
C GLU A 115 11.98 1.24 16.26
N ARG A 116 11.69 -0.05 16.09
CA ARG A 116 10.37 -0.69 16.29
C ARG A 116 9.70 -0.44 17.64
N TRP A 117 10.41 -0.10 18.72
CA TRP A 117 9.77 0.25 20.00
C TRP A 117 9.16 1.65 20.02
N PHE A 118 9.34 2.46 18.98
CA PHE A 118 8.65 3.74 18.79
C PHE A 118 7.30 3.54 18.11
N HIS A 119 6.23 4.08 18.70
CA HIS A 119 4.83 3.97 18.23
C HIS A 119 4.27 5.27 17.67
N GLY A 120 5.07 6.33 17.58
CA GLY A 120 4.60 7.65 17.12
C GLY A 120 3.40 8.13 17.94
N HIS A 121 2.29 8.40 17.24
CA HIS A 121 1.09 8.89 17.87
C HIS A 121 0.24 7.78 18.53
N LEU A 122 0.54 7.49 19.80
CA LEU A 122 -0.25 6.58 20.63
C LEU A 122 -0.72 7.28 21.92
N SER A 123 -1.97 7.06 22.33
CA SER A 123 -2.47 7.59 23.60
C SER A 123 -1.95 6.80 24.80
N GLY A 124 -1.98 7.40 25.99
CA GLY A 124 -1.64 6.67 27.23
C GLY A 124 -2.53 5.46 27.45
N LYS A 125 -3.84 5.60 27.26
CA LYS A 125 -4.84 4.54 27.45
C LYS A 125 -4.71 3.43 26.41
N ASP A 126 -4.40 3.77 25.16
CA ASP A 126 -4.19 2.78 24.10
C ASP A 126 -2.86 2.04 24.29
N ALA A 127 -1.80 2.74 24.71
CA ALA A 127 -0.52 2.12 25.08
C ALA A 127 -0.68 1.16 26.27
N GLU A 128 -1.38 1.58 27.32
CA GLU A 128 -1.70 0.75 28.48
C GLU A 128 -2.45 -0.52 28.05
N LYS A 129 -3.55 -0.37 27.31
CA LYS A 129 -4.34 -1.47 26.80
C LYS A 129 -3.52 -2.45 25.93
N LEU A 130 -2.77 -1.94 24.95
CA LEU A 130 -1.95 -2.78 24.05
C LEU A 130 -0.87 -3.57 24.81
N ILE A 131 -0.22 -2.92 25.79
CA ILE A 131 0.81 -3.54 26.63
C ILE A 131 0.21 -4.59 27.58
N LEU A 132 -0.98 -4.36 28.13
CA LEU A 132 -1.64 -5.33 29.00
C LEU A 132 -2.23 -6.53 28.20
N ASP A 133 -2.85 -6.27 27.03
CA ASP A 133 -3.47 -7.28 26.16
C ASP A 133 -2.46 -8.21 25.45
N LYS A 134 -1.26 -7.70 25.13
CA LYS A 134 -0.25 -8.40 24.28
C LYS A 134 1.18 -8.39 24.82
N GLY A 135 1.53 -7.49 25.72
CA GLY A 135 2.89 -7.35 26.27
C GLY A 135 3.17 -8.27 27.47
N LYS A 136 4.45 -8.55 27.72
CA LYS A 136 4.94 -9.32 28.88
C LYS A 136 5.46 -8.34 29.95
N ASN A 137 5.67 -8.80 31.18
CA ASN A 137 6.27 -7.96 32.23
C ASN A 137 7.65 -7.42 31.77
N GLY A 138 7.89 -6.11 31.94
CA GLY A 138 9.05 -5.40 31.37
C GLY A 138 8.97 -5.14 29.85
N SER A 139 7.81 -5.30 29.21
CA SER A 139 7.59 -4.83 27.84
C SER A 139 7.47 -3.32 27.80
N PHE A 140 8.18 -2.65 26.90
CA PHE A 140 8.19 -1.19 26.81
C PHE A 140 7.95 -0.68 25.39
N LEU A 141 7.37 0.52 25.27
CA LEU A 141 7.33 1.31 24.05
C LEU A 141 7.58 2.79 24.35
N VAL A 142 8.01 3.55 23.34
CA VAL A 142 8.03 5.03 23.37
C VAL A 142 6.98 5.56 22.41
N ARG A 143 6.30 6.64 22.81
CA ARG A 143 5.23 7.32 22.06
C ARG A 143 5.34 8.82 22.28
N GLU A 144 4.65 9.61 21.46
CA GLU A 144 4.52 11.06 21.67
C GLU A 144 3.82 11.40 23.00
N SER A 145 4.17 12.56 23.57
CA SER A 145 3.43 13.15 24.68
C SER A 145 2.21 13.91 24.17
N GLN A 146 1.01 13.42 24.52
CA GLN A 146 -0.24 14.06 24.14
C GLN A 146 -0.50 15.39 24.88
N SER A 147 0.11 15.58 26.06
CA SER A 147 -0.04 16.76 26.92
C SER A 147 1.06 17.80 26.76
N LYS A 148 2.22 17.44 26.17
CA LYS A 148 3.32 18.35 25.86
C LYS A 148 3.86 18.09 24.45
N PRO A 149 3.37 18.77 23.40
CA PRO A 149 3.85 18.59 22.04
C PRO A 149 5.36 18.81 21.93
N GLY A 150 6.08 17.81 21.41
CA GLY A 150 7.56 17.79 21.33
C GLY A 150 8.25 16.93 22.38
N ASP A 151 7.59 16.65 23.52
CA ASP A 151 8.03 15.64 24.49
C ASP A 151 7.51 14.24 24.10
N TYR A 152 8.07 13.20 24.72
CA TYR A 152 7.74 11.79 24.50
C TYR A 152 7.39 11.10 25.82
N VAL A 153 6.87 9.87 25.77
CA VAL A 153 6.55 9.06 26.96
C VAL A 153 6.99 7.62 26.74
N LEU A 154 7.85 7.13 27.62
CA LEU A 154 8.22 5.73 27.76
C LEU A 154 7.15 5.02 28.60
N SER A 155 6.47 4.04 28.01
CA SER A 155 5.39 3.28 28.65
C SER A 155 5.83 1.84 28.84
N VAL A 156 5.83 1.35 30.10
CA VAL A 156 6.46 0.08 30.49
C VAL A 156 5.51 -0.77 31.32
N ARG A 157 5.34 -2.06 30.98
CA ARG A 157 4.62 -3.01 31.84
C ARG A 157 5.41 -3.27 33.12
N THR A 158 4.84 -2.91 34.25
CA THR A 158 5.33 -3.25 35.59
C THR A 158 4.28 -4.16 36.24
N ASP A 159 4.50 -5.46 36.09
CA ASP A 159 3.59 -6.54 36.47
C ASP A 159 2.20 -6.39 35.82
N ASP A 160 1.19 -5.92 36.56
CA ASP A 160 -0.20 -5.74 36.08
C ASP A 160 -0.62 -4.28 35.88
N LYS A 161 0.31 -3.33 36.03
CA LYS A 161 0.13 -1.92 35.66
C LYS A 161 1.06 -1.51 34.51
N VAL A 162 0.84 -0.32 33.96
CA VAL A 162 1.77 0.32 33.03
C VAL A 162 2.29 1.63 33.62
N THR A 163 3.59 1.69 33.89
CA THR A 163 4.27 2.92 34.32
C THR A 163 4.55 3.79 33.09
N HIS A 164 4.18 5.07 33.16
CA HIS A 164 4.48 6.08 32.12
C HIS A 164 5.54 7.07 32.63
N VAL A 165 6.72 7.07 32.00
CA VAL A 165 7.83 7.99 32.28
C VAL A 165 7.89 9.05 31.17
N MET A 166 7.83 10.33 31.54
CA MET A 166 7.98 11.44 30.60
C MET A 166 9.43 11.54 30.13
N ILE A 167 9.64 11.63 28.82
CA ILE A 167 10.93 11.97 28.21
C ILE A 167 10.79 13.39 27.66
N ARG A 168 11.57 14.33 28.21
CA ARG A 168 11.61 15.72 27.75
C ARG A 168 12.52 15.86 26.54
N CYS A 169 12.17 16.76 25.62
CA CYS A 169 13.04 17.17 24.51
C CYS A 169 13.47 18.63 24.70
N HIS A 170 14.75 18.86 24.97
CA HIS A 170 15.30 20.19 25.26
C HIS A 170 16.60 20.42 24.47
N GLU A 171 16.60 21.43 23.59
CA GLU A 171 17.77 21.84 22.77
C GLU A 171 18.36 20.74 21.86
N ARG A 172 17.51 19.74 21.51
CA ARG A 172 17.78 18.46 20.81
C ARG A 172 18.29 17.31 21.70
N PHE A 173 18.49 17.53 23.00
CA PHE A 173 18.78 16.47 23.96
C PHE A 173 17.51 15.87 24.56
N TYR A 174 17.61 14.61 25.00
CA TYR A 174 16.54 13.87 25.67
C TYR A 174 16.91 13.57 27.12
N ASP A 175 15.96 13.72 28.05
CA ASP A 175 16.11 13.37 29.48
C ASP A 175 14.77 12.92 30.10
N VAL A 176 14.78 12.27 31.28
CA VAL A 176 13.56 11.74 31.94
C VAL A 176 13.06 12.56 33.14
N GLY A 177 13.45 13.83 33.23
CA GLY A 177 13.17 14.74 34.36
C GLY A 177 14.43 15.26 35.05
N GLY A 178 15.55 14.53 34.94
CA GLY A 178 16.86 14.89 35.47
C GLY A 178 17.89 13.78 35.26
N GLY A 179 19.13 14.00 35.71
CA GLY A 179 20.23 13.07 35.51
C GLY A 179 20.97 13.31 34.20
N MET A 180 21.27 12.25 33.46
CA MET A 180 21.98 12.32 32.17
C MET A 180 21.07 12.84 31.05
N LYS A 181 21.69 13.55 30.10
CA LYS A 181 21.12 13.92 28.80
C LYS A 181 21.68 12.99 27.72
N PHE A 182 20.89 12.73 26.68
CA PHE A 182 21.24 11.85 25.55
C PHE A 182 21.01 12.56 24.22
N ASP A 183 21.79 12.25 23.19
CA ASP A 183 21.66 12.85 21.85
C ASP A 183 20.54 12.21 21.02
N SER A 184 20.09 11.00 21.42
CA SER A 184 18.95 10.31 20.81
C SER A 184 18.06 9.57 21.81
N LEU A 185 16.80 9.33 21.42
CA LEU A 185 15.90 8.42 22.15
C LEU A 185 16.48 6.99 22.24
N SER A 186 17.24 6.56 21.23
CA SER A 186 17.84 5.22 21.20
C SER A 186 18.94 5.04 22.24
N GLU A 187 19.79 6.05 22.45
CA GLU A 187 20.79 6.06 23.52
C GLU A 187 20.14 6.09 24.92
N LEU A 188 19.12 6.94 25.10
CA LEU A 188 18.33 7.01 26.33
C LEU A 188 17.76 5.62 26.69
N ILE A 189 17.16 4.94 25.70
CA ILE A 189 16.60 3.59 25.91
C ILE A 189 17.70 2.55 26.16
N GLU A 190 18.81 2.56 25.43
CA GLU A 190 19.94 1.66 25.69
C GLU A 190 20.60 1.88 27.05
N TYR A 191 20.60 3.11 27.56
CA TYR A 191 21.05 3.43 28.91
C TYR A 191 20.09 2.86 29.96
N TYR A 192 18.78 3.13 29.86
CA TYR A 192 17.80 2.66 30.86
C TYR A 192 17.46 1.15 30.76
N LYS A 193 17.83 0.49 29.65
CA LYS A 193 17.88 -1.00 29.56
C LYS A 193 18.99 -1.60 30.43
N LYS A 194 20.10 -0.88 30.60
CA LYS A 194 21.26 -1.31 31.43
C LYS A 194 21.17 -0.80 32.87
N ASN A 195 20.51 0.34 33.07
CA ASN A 195 20.34 1.02 34.36
C ASN A 195 18.83 1.21 34.65
N PRO A 196 18.12 0.21 35.18
CA PRO A 196 16.67 0.30 35.43
C PRO A 196 16.30 1.48 36.34
N MET A 197 15.20 2.17 36.01
CA MET A 197 14.68 3.27 36.83
C MET A 197 13.95 2.74 38.06
N VAL A 198 13.88 3.54 39.13
CA VAL A 198 13.12 3.19 40.35
C VAL A 198 12.03 4.25 40.57
N GLU A 199 10.77 3.81 40.63
CA GLU A 199 9.62 4.63 40.98
C GLU A 199 9.66 5.00 42.48
N THR A 200 9.09 6.13 42.89
CA THR A 200 9.08 6.57 44.32
C THR A 200 8.40 5.56 45.27
N SER A 201 7.64 4.60 44.72
CA SER A 201 7.07 3.44 45.43
C SER A 201 8.09 2.34 45.79
N GLY A 202 9.32 2.41 45.26
CA GLY A 202 10.30 1.33 45.26
C GLY A 202 10.19 0.37 44.05
N THR A 203 9.22 0.55 43.16
CA THR A 203 9.03 -0.33 41.99
C THR A 203 10.15 -0.11 40.95
N VAL A 204 10.90 -1.17 40.60
CA VAL A 204 12.00 -1.10 39.63
C VAL A 204 11.51 -1.33 38.20
N VAL A 205 11.52 -0.27 37.38
CA VAL A 205 11.05 -0.23 36.00
C VAL A 205 12.11 -0.80 35.05
N HIS A 206 11.99 -2.11 34.75
CA HIS A 206 12.92 -2.82 33.88
C HIS A 206 12.49 -2.79 32.41
N LEU A 207 13.36 -2.27 31.52
CA LEU A 207 13.14 -2.31 30.07
C LEU A 207 13.65 -3.65 29.50
N LYS A 208 12.87 -4.73 29.67
CA LYS A 208 13.30 -6.11 29.33
C LYS A 208 13.18 -6.45 27.85
N GLN A 209 12.06 -6.12 27.22
CA GLN A 209 11.85 -6.37 25.79
C GLN A 209 11.05 -5.24 25.12
N PRO A 210 11.37 -4.87 23.88
CA PRO A 210 10.57 -3.88 23.15
C PRO A 210 9.19 -4.46 22.81
N PHE A 211 8.18 -3.60 22.85
CA PHE A 211 6.85 -3.87 22.32
C PHE A 211 6.78 -3.21 20.93
N ASN A 212 6.91 -4.00 19.87
CA ASN A 212 7.17 -3.48 18.52
C ASN A 212 5.91 -2.94 17.82
N ALA A 213 6.03 -1.78 17.18
CA ALA A 213 5.04 -1.19 16.29
C ALA A 213 5.20 -1.73 14.85
N THR A 214 4.12 -2.21 14.24
CA THR A 214 4.09 -2.60 12.81
C THR A 214 3.62 -1.49 11.88
N ARG A 215 2.94 -0.47 12.44
CA ARG A 215 2.63 0.77 11.74
C ARG A 215 3.89 1.60 11.52
N ILE A 216 3.96 2.26 10.37
CA ILE A 216 4.99 3.22 9.98
C ILE A 216 4.38 4.34 9.13
N ASN A 217 5.08 5.47 8.98
CA ASN A 217 4.87 6.34 7.84
C ASN A 217 5.33 5.63 6.55
N ALA A 218 4.54 5.69 5.47
CA ALA A 218 4.89 5.13 4.18
C ALA A 218 6.25 5.66 3.66
N SER A 219 6.55 6.95 3.84
CA SER A 219 7.86 7.51 3.45
C SER A 219 9.05 6.90 4.20
N GLY A 220 8.82 6.22 5.33
CA GLY A 220 9.82 5.51 6.12
C GLY A 220 10.03 4.04 5.75
N ILE A 221 9.34 3.51 4.74
CA ILE A 221 9.33 2.07 4.39
C ILE A 221 10.73 1.47 4.21
N ASP A 222 11.65 2.14 3.52
CA ASP A 222 13.02 1.68 3.30
C ASP A 222 13.78 1.49 4.64
N SER A 223 13.62 2.43 5.58
CA SER A 223 14.24 2.32 6.90
C SER A 223 13.68 1.14 7.69
N ARG A 224 12.36 0.90 7.65
CA ARG A 224 11.73 -0.27 8.27
C ARG A 224 12.14 -1.58 7.57
N VAL A 225 12.30 -1.60 6.24
CA VAL A 225 12.79 -2.79 5.54
C VAL A 225 14.23 -3.09 5.95
N LYS A 226 15.12 -2.10 5.98
CA LYS A 226 16.50 -2.26 6.48
C LYS A 226 16.53 -2.74 7.93
N GLU A 227 15.65 -2.24 8.78
CA GLU A 227 15.50 -2.69 10.17
C GLU A 227 15.05 -4.16 10.26
N LEU A 228 14.00 -4.56 9.52
CA LEU A 228 13.49 -5.94 9.51
C LEU A 228 14.44 -6.96 8.85
N GLN A 229 15.44 -6.48 8.10
CA GLN A 229 16.55 -7.28 7.59
C GLN A 229 17.68 -7.49 8.60
N LYS A 230 17.77 -6.70 9.69
CA LYS A 230 18.77 -6.93 10.75
C LYS A 230 18.52 -8.28 11.42
N GLU A 231 19.57 -9.06 11.62
CA GLU A 231 19.51 -10.29 12.43
C GLU A 231 19.55 -9.94 13.92
N ASN A 232 18.63 -10.51 14.70
CA ASN A 232 18.64 -10.31 16.14
C ASN A 232 19.72 -11.17 16.79
N GLY A 233 20.85 -10.54 17.17
CA GLY A 233 22.07 -11.17 17.72
C GLY A 233 21.96 -11.95 19.03
N LEU A 234 20.74 -12.33 19.44
CA LEU A 234 20.42 -13.24 20.54
C LEU A 234 19.75 -14.54 20.05
N SER A 235 19.49 -14.70 18.75
CA SER A 235 18.88 -15.91 18.19
C SER A 235 19.44 -16.24 16.82
N MET A 236 20.00 -17.45 16.65
CA MET A 236 20.57 -17.88 15.35
C MET A 236 19.49 -17.93 14.26
N GLY A 237 19.68 -17.12 13.20
CA GLY A 237 18.95 -17.24 11.94
C GLY A 237 17.52 -16.70 11.91
N LYS A 238 17.16 -15.72 12.76
CA LYS A 238 15.80 -15.13 12.79
C LYS A 238 15.85 -13.60 12.74
N ALA A 239 15.51 -13.06 11.57
CA ALA A 239 15.42 -11.62 11.30
C ALA A 239 14.03 -11.04 11.67
N GLY A 240 13.92 -9.72 11.73
CA GLY A 240 12.69 -9.02 12.13
C GLY A 240 11.44 -9.40 11.31
N PHE A 241 11.59 -9.69 10.01
CA PHE A 241 10.49 -10.20 9.17
C PHE A 241 9.86 -11.50 9.69
N TRP A 242 10.68 -12.45 10.16
CA TRP A 242 10.21 -13.71 10.73
C TRP A 242 9.38 -13.46 12.00
N GLU A 243 9.82 -12.53 12.86
CA GLU A 243 9.11 -12.20 14.11
C GLU A 243 7.70 -11.63 13.86
N GLU A 244 7.56 -10.72 12.89
CA GLU A 244 6.26 -10.11 12.58
C GLU A 244 5.32 -11.09 11.86
N PHE A 245 5.87 -11.98 11.03
CA PHE A 245 5.10 -13.04 10.39
C PHE A 245 4.65 -14.12 11.39
N GLU A 246 5.48 -14.49 12.36
CA GLU A 246 5.09 -15.44 13.42
C GLU A 246 4.08 -14.82 14.39
N SER A 247 4.19 -13.52 14.66
CA SER A 247 3.17 -12.77 15.40
C SER A 247 1.81 -12.77 14.68
N LEU A 248 1.79 -12.78 13.34
CA LEU A 248 0.56 -13.05 12.56
C LEU A 248 0.07 -14.50 12.74
N GLN A 249 0.96 -15.50 12.64
CA GLN A 249 0.58 -16.91 12.79
C GLN A 249 -0.02 -17.22 14.17
N GLN A 250 0.55 -16.67 15.24
CA GLN A 250 0.06 -16.85 16.61
C GLN A 250 -1.33 -16.20 16.84
N GLN A 251 -1.70 -15.20 16.03
CA GLN A 251 -3.02 -14.57 16.09
C GLN A 251 -4.10 -15.37 15.34
N GLU A 252 -3.76 -16.25 14.39
CA GLU A 252 -4.76 -17.05 13.65
C GLU A 252 -5.59 -17.96 14.59
N CYS A 253 -5.01 -18.44 15.68
CA CYS A 253 -5.70 -19.21 16.72
C CYS A 253 -6.84 -18.45 17.42
N ARG A 254 -6.84 -17.10 17.38
CA ARG A 254 -7.91 -16.26 17.94
C ARG A 254 -9.09 -16.06 16.97
N HIS A 255 -8.94 -16.47 15.70
CA HIS A 255 -9.86 -16.15 14.61
C HIS A 255 -10.48 -17.41 13.95
N LEU A 256 -11.00 -18.31 14.78
CA LEU A 256 -11.68 -19.55 14.37
C LEU A 256 -13.11 -19.30 13.84
N PHE A 257 -13.22 -18.53 12.75
CA PHE A 257 -14.49 -18.29 12.07
C PHE A 257 -15.07 -19.56 11.44
N SER A 258 -16.40 -19.61 11.37
CA SER A 258 -17.17 -20.75 10.86
C SER A 258 -16.93 -20.98 9.36
N ARG A 259 -16.87 -22.26 8.96
CA ARG A 259 -16.62 -22.74 7.58
C ARG A 259 -17.56 -23.91 7.21
N LYS A 260 -18.70 -24.00 7.90
CA LYS A 260 -19.63 -25.14 7.85
C LYS A 260 -20.18 -25.36 6.45
N GLU A 261 -20.40 -24.30 5.70
CA GLU A 261 -20.94 -24.36 4.35
C GLU A 261 -19.96 -25.06 3.38
N GLY A 262 -18.65 -24.87 3.56
CA GLY A 262 -17.63 -25.60 2.81
C GLY A 262 -17.38 -27.04 3.30
N GLN A 263 -17.87 -27.40 4.49
CA GLN A 263 -17.74 -28.75 5.08
C GLN A 263 -18.90 -29.69 4.69
N LYS A 264 -20.02 -29.14 4.20
CA LYS A 264 -21.17 -29.88 3.67
C LYS A 264 -20.77 -30.93 2.63
N ALA A 265 -21.43 -32.09 2.64
CA ALA A 265 -21.01 -33.24 1.84
C ALA A 265 -21.12 -32.98 0.32
N GLU A 266 -22.14 -32.21 -0.06
CA GLU A 266 -22.51 -31.81 -1.41
C GLU A 266 -21.50 -30.79 -1.98
N ASN A 267 -20.89 -29.99 -1.09
CA ASN A 267 -19.89 -28.98 -1.44
C ASN A 267 -18.45 -29.52 -1.42
N ARG A 268 -18.22 -30.73 -0.87
CA ARG A 268 -16.88 -31.31 -0.68
C ARG A 268 -16.11 -31.47 -2.00
N ASN A 269 -16.79 -31.78 -3.11
CA ASN A 269 -16.20 -31.91 -4.44
C ASN A 269 -16.03 -30.57 -5.18
N LYS A 270 -16.62 -29.48 -4.67
CA LYS A 270 -16.42 -28.10 -5.15
C LYS A 270 -15.16 -27.45 -4.57
N ASN A 271 -14.46 -28.12 -3.64
CA ASN A 271 -13.24 -27.62 -2.99
C ASN A 271 -11.98 -28.27 -3.57
N ARG A 272 -11.03 -27.47 -4.06
CA ARG A 272 -9.72 -27.97 -4.54
C ARG A 272 -8.88 -28.60 -3.43
N TYR A 273 -9.02 -28.10 -2.21
CA TYR A 273 -8.32 -28.60 -1.03
C TYR A 273 -9.33 -28.78 0.11
N LYS A 274 -9.46 -30.01 0.63
CA LYS A 274 -10.44 -30.38 1.68
C LYS A 274 -10.50 -29.42 2.88
N ASN A 275 -9.36 -28.85 3.25
CA ASN A 275 -9.20 -28.06 4.47
C ASN A 275 -9.12 -26.53 4.22
N ILE A 276 -9.14 -26.07 2.96
CA ILE A 276 -9.08 -24.64 2.60
C ILE A 276 -10.47 -24.23 2.13
N LEU A 277 -11.26 -23.69 3.06
CA LEU A 277 -12.69 -23.43 2.90
C LEU A 277 -12.99 -21.95 3.17
N PRO A 278 -13.98 -21.35 2.48
CA PRO A 278 -14.36 -19.97 2.71
C PRO A 278 -15.01 -19.82 4.09
N PHE A 279 -14.83 -18.68 4.74
CA PHE A 279 -15.60 -18.37 5.95
C PHE A 279 -17.07 -18.10 5.61
N ASP A 280 -17.98 -18.60 6.45
CA ASP A 280 -19.43 -18.55 6.19
C ASP A 280 -19.99 -17.12 6.17
N HIS A 281 -19.37 -16.16 6.88
CA HIS A 281 -19.83 -14.77 7.00
C HIS A 281 -19.42 -13.85 5.83
N THR A 282 -18.39 -14.21 5.06
CA THR A 282 -17.89 -13.44 3.90
C THR A 282 -17.94 -14.22 2.59
N ARG A 283 -18.43 -15.47 2.58
CA ARG A 283 -18.46 -16.27 1.35
C ARG A 283 -19.34 -15.63 0.29
N VAL A 284 -18.96 -15.80 -0.97
CA VAL A 284 -19.87 -15.51 -2.08
C VAL A 284 -21.01 -16.55 -2.07
N LYS A 285 -22.21 -16.09 -2.40
CA LYS A 285 -23.45 -16.87 -2.43
C LYS A 285 -24.02 -16.79 -3.83
N LEU A 286 -24.13 -17.92 -4.53
CA LEU A 286 -24.73 -17.94 -5.87
C LEU A 286 -26.26 -17.75 -5.76
N LYS A 287 -26.75 -16.71 -6.41
CA LYS A 287 -28.16 -16.29 -6.51
C LYS A 287 -28.81 -17.02 -7.70
N ASN A 288 -30.14 -16.92 -7.86
CA ASN A 288 -30.87 -17.42 -9.05
C ASN A 288 -30.60 -18.90 -9.42
N ILE A 289 -30.31 -19.71 -8.41
CA ILE A 289 -30.09 -21.16 -8.47
C ILE A 289 -31.42 -21.92 -8.42
N ASP A 290 -31.41 -23.20 -8.80
CA ASP A 290 -32.49 -24.11 -8.44
C ASP A 290 -32.43 -24.39 -6.92
N PRO A 291 -33.47 -24.06 -6.12
CA PRO A 291 -33.48 -24.37 -4.69
C PRO A 291 -33.49 -25.87 -4.39
N ASN A 292 -33.77 -26.73 -5.38
CA ASN A 292 -33.75 -28.18 -5.26
C ASN A 292 -32.35 -28.79 -5.52
N GLU A 293 -31.36 -28.05 -6.05
CA GLU A 293 -29.98 -28.53 -6.26
C GLU A 293 -29.14 -28.33 -4.97
N PRO A 294 -28.83 -29.38 -4.19
CA PRO A 294 -28.15 -29.21 -2.91
C PRO A 294 -26.72 -28.70 -3.11
N GLY A 295 -26.39 -27.57 -2.48
CA GLY A 295 -25.08 -26.92 -2.63
C GLY A 295 -24.92 -26.04 -3.88
N ALA A 296 -25.99 -25.77 -4.64
CA ALA A 296 -25.93 -24.84 -5.78
C ALA A 296 -25.52 -23.41 -5.39
N GLU A 297 -25.87 -22.95 -4.18
CA GLU A 297 -25.48 -21.62 -3.65
C GLU A 297 -23.96 -21.48 -3.38
N TYR A 298 -23.20 -22.58 -3.40
CA TYR A 298 -21.82 -22.62 -2.92
C TYR A 298 -20.77 -22.48 -4.03
N VAL A 299 -19.85 -21.54 -3.80
CA VAL A 299 -18.56 -21.42 -4.48
C VAL A 299 -17.47 -21.15 -3.44
N ASN A 300 -16.26 -21.71 -3.61
CA ASN A 300 -15.15 -21.49 -2.67
C ASN A 300 -14.46 -20.12 -2.92
N ALA A 301 -15.18 -19.06 -2.58
CA ALA A 301 -14.78 -17.67 -2.73
C ALA A 301 -15.25 -16.84 -1.53
N ASN A 302 -14.51 -15.77 -1.21
CA ASN A 302 -14.91 -14.77 -0.21
C ASN A 302 -14.81 -13.37 -0.81
N TYR A 303 -15.73 -12.48 -0.45
CA TYR A 303 -15.50 -11.05 -0.58
C TYR A 303 -14.34 -10.65 0.34
N ILE A 304 -13.45 -9.80 -0.16
CA ILE A 304 -12.46 -9.09 0.63
C ILE A 304 -12.69 -7.60 0.42
N LYS A 305 -12.92 -6.87 1.52
CA LYS A 305 -13.06 -5.42 1.57
C LYS A 305 -12.00 -4.85 2.52
N PRO A 306 -11.53 -3.61 2.32
CA PRO A 306 -10.79 -2.92 3.37
C PRO A 306 -11.71 -2.57 4.55
N GLU A 307 -11.12 -2.16 5.67
CA GLU A 307 -11.86 -1.58 6.80
C GLU A 307 -12.53 -0.26 6.33
N GLU A 308 -13.76 0.03 6.79
CA GLU A 308 -14.59 1.13 6.26
C GLU A 308 -14.13 2.51 6.77
N GLU A 309 -12.94 2.93 6.37
CA GLU A 309 -12.56 4.34 6.39
C GLU A 309 -13.20 5.06 5.20
N THR A 310 -13.87 6.19 5.46
CA THR A 310 -14.33 7.12 4.42
C THR A 310 -13.13 7.89 3.86
N LEU A 311 -12.32 7.20 3.06
CA LEU A 311 -11.17 7.79 2.38
C LEU A 311 -11.62 8.95 1.49
N PRO A 312 -10.89 10.09 1.46
CA PRO A 312 -11.14 11.12 0.46
C PRO A 312 -10.99 10.51 -0.94
N ASN A 313 -11.83 10.97 -1.88
CA ASN A 313 -11.89 10.55 -3.28
C ASN A 313 -12.60 9.18 -3.54
N GLY A 314 -13.72 8.94 -2.85
CA GLY A 314 -14.71 7.92 -3.24
C GLY A 314 -14.50 6.54 -2.62
N PRO A 315 -15.37 5.56 -2.94
CA PRO A 315 -15.34 4.24 -2.30
C PRO A 315 -14.01 3.51 -2.52
N PRO A 316 -13.55 2.70 -1.55
CA PRO A 316 -12.36 1.89 -1.69
C PRO A 316 -12.61 0.67 -2.58
N LYS A 317 -11.55 0.08 -3.13
CA LYS A 317 -11.65 -1.07 -4.04
C LYS A 317 -12.08 -2.34 -3.29
N HIS A 318 -13.01 -3.10 -3.88
CA HIS A 318 -13.48 -4.39 -3.38
C HIS A 318 -12.96 -5.55 -4.23
N TYR A 319 -12.77 -6.71 -3.61
CA TYR A 319 -12.19 -7.90 -4.25
C TYR A 319 -13.03 -9.16 -3.96
N ILE A 320 -12.85 -10.18 -4.80
CA ILE A 320 -13.29 -11.56 -4.53
C ILE A 320 -12.05 -12.46 -4.57
N ALA A 321 -11.70 -13.07 -3.43
CA ALA A 321 -10.62 -14.04 -3.33
C ALA A 321 -11.18 -15.46 -3.49
N THR A 322 -10.77 -16.18 -4.54
CA THR A 322 -11.29 -17.52 -4.88
C THR A 322 -10.18 -18.52 -5.24
N GLN A 323 -10.51 -19.81 -5.17
CA GLN A 323 -9.62 -20.90 -5.64
C GLN A 323 -9.53 -20.95 -7.18
N GLY A 324 -8.52 -21.64 -7.71
CA GLY A 324 -8.45 -21.96 -9.14
C GLY A 324 -9.50 -23.01 -9.53
N CYS A 325 -10.26 -22.73 -10.57
CA CYS A 325 -11.40 -23.53 -11.04
C CYS A 325 -11.10 -25.03 -11.15
N LEU A 326 -11.97 -25.86 -10.57
CA LEU A 326 -12.05 -27.29 -10.90
C LEU A 326 -12.90 -27.45 -12.17
N PRO A 327 -12.78 -28.55 -12.94
CA PRO A 327 -13.64 -28.80 -14.09
C PRO A 327 -15.14 -28.74 -13.75
N SER A 328 -15.51 -29.22 -12.56
CA SER A 328 -16.87 -29.18 -12.00
C SER A 328 -17.36 -27.78 -11.61
N THR A 329 -16.47 -26.82 -11.34
CA THR A 329 -16.83 -25.49 -10.80
C THR A 329 -16.71 -24.36 -11.82
N MET A 330 -16.48 -24.65 -13.11
CA MET A 330 -16.31 -23.59 -14.13
C MET A 330 -17.61 -22.81 -14.39
N GLY A 331 -18.77 -23.48 -14.37
CA GLY A 331 -20.08 -22.82 -14.45
C GLY A 331 -20.38 -21.97 -13.21
N ASP A 332 -20.09 -22.51 -12.02
CA ASP A 332 -20.26 -21.81 -10.73
C ASP A 332 -19.35 -20.56 -10.65
N PHE A 333 -18.15 -20.61 -11.24
CA PHE A 333 -17.25 -19.46 -11.38
C PHE A 333 -17.81 -18.38 -12.33
N TRP A 334 -18.28 -18.75 -13.52
CA TRP A 334 -18.85 -17.77 -14.45
C TRP A 334 -20.16 -17.16 -13.97
N HIS A 335 -20.97 -17.94 -13.25
CA HIS A 335 -22.15 -17.42 -12.56
C HIS A 335 -21.76 -16.37 -11.51
N MET A 336 -20.71 -16.62 -10.72
CA MET A 336 -20.15 -15.65 -9.78
C MET A 336 -19.68 -14.36 -10.47
N VAL A 337 -18.90 -14.46 -11.55
CA VAL A 337 -18.42 -13.30 -12.33
C VAL A 337 -19.60 -12.47 -12.84
N TRP A 338 -20.66 -13.12 -13.33
CA TRP A 338 -21.86 -12.44 -13.81
C TRP A 338 -22.65 -11.76 -12.68
N GLN A 339 -23.00 -12.46 -11.61
CA GLN A 339 -23.89 -11.90 -10.58
C GLN A 339 -23.25 -10.76 -9.76
N GLU A 340 -21.92 -10.74 -9.65
CA GLU A 340 -21.18 -9.70 -8.92
C GLU A 340 -20.71 -8.57 -9.83
N ASN A 341 -21.11 -8.58 -11.11
CA ASN A 341 -20.71 -7.61 -12.15
C ASN A 341 -19.18 -7.43 -12.28
N THR A 342 -18.39 -8.48 -12.01
CA THR A 342 -16.93 -8.45 -12.09
C THR A 342 -16.49 -8.17 -13.53
N ARG A 343 -15.73 -7.07 -13.73
CA ARG A 343 -15.20 -6.66 -15.04
C ARG A 343 -13.71 -6.97 -15.22
N VAL A 344 -12.98 -7.26 -14.12
CA VAL A 344 -11.56 -7.62 -14.14
C VAL A 344 -11.31 -8.89 -13.32
N ILE A 345 -10.63 -9.85 -13.94
CA ILE A 345 -10.21 -11.13 -13.38
C ILE A 345 -8.68 -11.19 -13.36
N VAL A 346 -8.10 -11.59 -12.23
CA VAL A 346 -6.65 -11.71 -12.02
C VAL A 346 -6.28 -13.15 -11.67
N MET A 347 -5.56 -13.82 -12.55
CA MET A 347 -5.08 -15.19 -12.40
C MET A 347 -3.57 -15.21 -12.12
N THR A 348 -3.17 -15.59 -10.90
CA THR A 348 -1.76 -15.56 -10.43
C THR A 348 -1.11 -16.94 -10.38
N THR A 349 -1.45 -17.83 -11.32
CA THR A 349 -0.94 -19.21 -11.38
C THR A 349 -1.04 -19.73 -12.80
N LYS A 350 -0.09 -20.57 -13.24
CA LYS A 350 -0.24 -21.33 -14.49
C LYS A 350 -1.27 -22.44 -14.27
N GLU A 351 -1.90 -22.94 -15.34
CA GLU A 351 -2.88 -24.04 -15.24
C GLU A 351 -2.29 -25.28 -14.54
N VAL A 352 -1.04 -25.59 -14.86
CA VAL A 352 -0.23 -26.67 -14.29
C VAL A 352 1.12 -26.10 -13.86
N GLU A 353 1.57 -26.43 -12.65
CA GLU A 353 2.91 -26.12 -12.16
C GLU A 353 3.50 -27.40 -11.57
N ARG A 354 4.70 -27.81 -12.02
CA ARG A 354 5.37 -29.09 -11.65
C ARG A 354 4.48 -30.33 -11.78
N GLY A 355 3.78 -30.45 -12.91
CA GLY A 355 2.86 -31.56 -13.18
C GLY A 355 1.60 -31.61 -12.30
N LYS A 356 1.36 -30.58 -11.47
CA LYS A 356 0.20 -30.51 -10.57
C LYS A 356 -0.76 -29.42 -11.02
N ASN A 357 -1.99 -29.82 -11.33
CA ASN A 357 -3.06 -28.92 -11.78
C ASN A 357 -3.39 -27.88 -10.70
N LYS A 358 -3.18 -26.60 -11.00
CA LYS A 358 -3.48 -25.45 -10.13
C LYS A 358 -4.82 -24.79 -10.49
N CYS A 359 -5.17 -24.76 -11.78
CA CYS A 359 -6.44 -24.25 -12.28
C CYS A 359 -6.81 -24.97 -13.58
N ALA A 360 -8.07 -25.35 -13.77
CA ALA A 360 -8.58 -25.78 -15.08
C ALA A 360 -8.79 -24.55 -16.00
N ARG A 361 -8.61 -24.72 -17.31
CA ARG A 361 -8.90 -23.70 -18.32
C ARG A 361 -10.41 -23.40 -18.38
N TYR A 362 -10.82 -22.26 -17.83
CA TYR A 362 -12.21 -21.82 -17.79
C TYR A 362 -12.55 -20.80 -18.89
N TRP A 363 -11.68 -20.61 -19.88
CA TRP A 363 -11.90 -19.76 -21.06
C TRP A 363 -11.73 -20.56 -22.37
N PRO A 364 -12.32 -20.13 -23.49
CA PRO A 364 -12.04 -20.70 -24.82
C PRO A 364 -10.77 -20.08 -25.46
N GLU A 365 -10.23 -20.70 -26.49
CA GLU A 365 -9.14 -20.13 -27.29
C GLU A 365 -9.60 -18.87 -28.05
N GLU A 366 -8.65 -18.05 -28.52
CA GLU A 366 -8.92 -16.80 -29.24
C GLU A 366 -9.88 -16.98 -30.43
N GLY A 367 -10.83 -16.05 -30.58
CA GLY A 367 -11.90 -16.09 -31.57
C GLY A 367 -13.06 -17.05 -31.24
N GLN A 368 -12.84 -18.07 -30.39
CA GLN A 368 -13.84 -19.10 -30.09
C GLN A 368 -14.80 -18.68 -28.96
N SER A 369 -15.95 -19.35 -28.89
CA SER A 369 -16.91 -19.24 -27.78
C SER A 369 -17.22 -20.59 -27.16
N LYS A 370 -17.45 -20.61 -25.84
CA LYS A 370 -17.82 -21.80 -25.07
C LYS A 370 -18.84 -21.46 -23.99
N GLU A 371 -19.72 -22.41 -23.71
CA GLU A 371 -20.80 -22.29 -22.74
C GLU A 371 -20.45 -23.01 -21.43
N TYR A 372 -20.83 -22.39 -20.31
CA TYR A 372 -20.48 -22.78 -18.95
C TYR A 372 -21.73 -22.68 -18.05
N LYS A 373 -22.49 -23.78 -17.94
CA LYS A 373 -23.91 -23.74 -17.51
C LYS A 373 -24.65 -22.70 -18.38
N LYS A 374 -25.28 -21.69 -17.76
CA LYS A 374 -26.08 -20.64 -18.43
C LYS A 374 -25.25 -19.49 -19.02
N THR A 375 -23.94 -19.44 -18.78
CA THR A 375 -23.08 -18.33 -19.22
C THR A 375 -22.36 -18.69 -20.52
N LYS A 376 -22.46 -17.84 -21.55
CA LYS A 376 -21.69 -17.95 -22.79
C LYS A 376 -20.50 -17.00 -22.73
N VAL A 377 -19.32 -17.51 -23.06
CA VAL A 377 -18.05 -16.76 -23.01
C VAL A 377 -17.39 -16.87 -24.38
N LYS A 378 -17.07 -15.74 -25.00
CA LYS A 378 -16.28 -15.64 -26.24
C LYS A 378 -14.96 -14.93 -25.96
N ASN A 379 -13.86 -15.50 -26.42
CA ASN A 379 -12.55 -14.86 -26.37
C ASN A 379 -12.38 -13.99 -27.62
N ILE A 380 -12.27 -12.67 -27.43
CA ILE A 380 -12.27 -11.67 -28.51
C ILE A 380 -10.85 -11.37 -28.98
N LEU A 381 -9.91 -11.31 -28.04
CA LEU A 381 -8.53 -10.90 -28.27
C LEU A 381 -7.63 -11.42 -27.14
N GLU A 382 -6.47 -11.98 -27.47
CA GLU A 382 -5.36 -12.18 -26.54
C GLU A 382 -4.24 -11.17 -26.80
N SER A 383 -3.53 -10.78 -25.74
CA SER A 383 -2.35 -9.91 -25.84
C SER A 383 -1.32 -10.34 -24.79
N LYS A 384 -0.07 -10.51 -25.21
CA LYS A 384 0.99 -11.13 -24.40
C LYS A 384 2.09 -10.12 -24.12
N THR A 385 2.41 -9.93 -22.85
CA THR A 385 3.59 -9.19 -22.37
C THR A 385 4.66 -10.20 -21.92
N ALA A 386 5.79 -9.72 -21.38
CA ALA A 386 6.80 -10.59 -20.77
C ALA A 386 6.26 -11.32 -19.53
N ASP A 387 5.42 -10.66 -18.73
CA ASP A 387 4.98 -11.15 -17.41
C ASP A 387 3.58 -11.77 -17.42
N TYR A 388 2.71 -11.38 -18.34
CA TYR A 388 1.29 -11.74 -18.31
C TYR A 388 0.64 -11.88 -19.70
N THR A 389 -0.49 -12.59 -19.75
CA THR A 389 -1.41 -12.57 -20.91
C THR A 389 -2.70 -11.87 -20.52
N LEU A 390 -3.07 -10.81 -21.23
CA LEU A 390 -4.40 -10.23 -21.19
C LEU A 390 -5.31 -10.98 -22.16
N ARG A 391 -6.57 -11.18 -21.78
CA ARG A 391 -7.66 -11.60 -22.67
C ARG A 391 -8.83 -10.66 -22.52
N GLU A 392 -9.44 -10.23 -23.63
CA GLU A 392 -10.74 -9.58 -23.62
C GLU A 392 -11.81 -10.66 -23.90
N PHE A 393 -12.69 -10.90 -22.92
CA PHE A 393 -13.83 -11.78 -23.06
C PHE A 393 -15.10 -10.98 -23.29
N SER A 394 -15.95 -11.46 -24.19
CA SER A 394 -17.35 -11.07 -24.28
C SER A 394 -18.19 -12.14 -23.60
N VAL A 395 -19.03 -11.74 -22.65
CA VAL A 395 -19.77 -12.64 -21.75
C VAL A 395 -21.25 -12.29 -21.79
N SER A 396 -22.11 -13.27 -21.99
CA SER A 396 -23.58 -13.12 -21.89
C SER A 396 -24.19 -14.26 -21.09
N MET A 397 -25.41 -14.04 -20.59
CA MET A 397 -26.16 -15.00 -19.76
C MET A 397 -27.46 -15.39 -20.47
N GLU A 398 -27.80 -16.68 -20.42
CA GLU A 398 -29.09 -17.19 -20.91
C GLU A 398 -30.27 -16.41 -20.29
N GLY A 399 -31.17 -15.89 -21.15
CA GLY A 399 -32.29 -15.05 -20.72
C GLY A 399 -31.93 -13.59 -20.40
N SER A 400 -30.75 -13.12 -20.81
CA SER A 400 -30.33 -11.72 -20.70
C SER A 400 -29.83 -11.18 -22.05
N ASP A 401 -30.38 -10.04 -22.49
CA ASP A 401 -29.92 -9.32 -23.67
C ASP A 401 -28.64 -8.49 -23.41
N GLU A 402 -28.14 -8.45 -22.17
CA GLU A 402 -26.89 -7.77 -21.84
C GLU A 402 -25.68 -8.63 -22.25
N GLU A 403 -24.72 -8.02 -22.96
CA GLU A 403 -23.39 -8.57 -23.18
C GLU A 403 -22.34 -7.71 -22.46
N ARG A 404 -21.41 -8.34 -21.74
CA ARG A 404 -20.42 -7.68 -20.90
C ARG A 404 -19.00 -8.02 -21.33
N LYS A 405 -18.16 -6.98 -21.46
CA LYS A 405 -16.71 -7.16 -21.53
C LYS A 405 -16.13 -7.50 -20.17
N VAL A 406 -15.30 -8.54 -20.10
CA VAL A 406 -14.56 -8.98 -18.92
C VAL A 406 -13.09 -9.15 -19.29
N TYR A 407 -12.21 -8.49 -18.55
CA TYR A 407 -10.77 -8.47 -18.80
C TYR A 407 -10.03 -9.46 -17.91
N HIS A 408 -9.37 -10.45 -18.51
CA HIS A 408 -8.68 -11.52 -17.78
C HIS A 408 -7.16 -11.39 -17.88
N TYR A 409 -6.57 -10.99 -16.76
CA TYR A 409 -5.16 -10.74 -16.55
C TYR A 409 -4.48 -12.00 -15.96
N HIS A 410 -3.74 -12.73 -16.79
CA HIS A 410 -3.07 -13.99 -16.43
C HIS A 410 -1.57 -13.78 -16.20
N PHE A 411 -1.17 -13.59 -14.95
CA PHE A 411 0.23 -13.43 -14.55
C PHE A 411 0.98 -14.76 -14.58
N GLN A 412 2.05 -14.83 -15.36
CA GLN A 412 2.82 -16.04 -15.65
C GLN A 412 4.26 -16.01 -15.13
N ALA A 413 4.76 -14.83 -14.72
CA ALA A 413 6.09 -14.66 -14.14
C ALA A 413 6.23 -15.13 -12.67
N TRP A 414 5.14 -15.46 -11.96
CA TRP A 414 5.27 -15.93 -10.57
C TRP A 414 5.91 -17.33 -10.51
N PRO A 415 7.03 -17.51 -9.78
CA PRO A 415 7.70 -18.81 -9.69
C PRO A 415 6.89 -19.87 -8.91
N ASP A 416 7.16 -21.15 -9.20
CA ASP A 416 6.57 -22.31 -8.51
C ASP A 416 6.81 -22.32 -6.99
N HIS A 417 7.89 -21.68 -6.54
CA HIS A 417 8.32 -21.57 -5.14
C HIS A 417 8.65 -20.11 -4.82
N GLY A 418 8.30 -19.68 -3.61
CA GLY A 418 8.57 -18.32 -3.15
C GLY A 418 7.76 -17.25 -3.88
N VAL A 419 8.47 -16.21 -4.32
CA VAL A 419 7.98 -14.93 -4.83
C VAL A 419 8.85 -14.48 -6.01
N PRO A 420 8.39 -13.58 -6.89
CA PRO A 420 9.24 -12.93 -7.89
C PRO A 420 10.49 -12.30 -7.25
N ALA A 421 11.61 -12.34 -7.95
CA ALA A 421 12.87 -11.77 -7.46
C ALA A 421 12.88 -10.24 -7.51
N ASP A 422 12.23 -9.68 -8.53
CA ASP A 422 11.94 -8.25 -8.69
C ASP A 422 10.44 -7.99 -8.40
N PRO A 423 10.07 -7.01 -7.56
CA PRO A 423 8.68 -6.58 -7.42
C PRO A 423 8.13 -5.81 -8.62
N GLY A 424 8.98 -5.20 -9.46
CA GLY A 424 8.61 -4.37 -10.60
C GLY A 424 7.62 -5.04 -11.56
N CYS A 425 7.83 -6.30 -11.92
CA CYS A 425 6.89 -7.08 -12.74
C CYS A 425 5.46 -7.16 -12.14
N VAL A 426 5.33 -7.29 -10.82
CA VAL A 426 4.02 -7.32 -10.13
C VAL A 426 3.42 -5.91 -10.02
N LEU A 427 4.25 -4.88 -9.83
CA LEU A 427 3.82 -3.48 -9.76
C LEU A 427 3.30 -2.96 -11.10
N ASN A 428 3.96 -3.29 -12.20
CA ASN A 428 3.50 -2.95 -13.56
C ASN A 428 2.19 -3.68 -13.88
N PHE A 429 2.10 -4.97 -13.54
CA PHE A 429 0.88 -5.74 -13.70
C PHE A 429 -0.30 -5.19 -12.86
N LEU A 430 -0.04 -4.76 -11.62
CA LEU A 430 -1.02 -4.07 -10.77
C LEU A 430 -1.49 -2.74 -11.37
N HIS A 431 -0.56 -1.94 -11.91
CA HIS A 431 -0.89 -0.69 -12.58
C HIS A 431 -1.89 -0.89 -13.73
N ASP A 432 -1.65 -1.88 -14.59
CA ASP A 432 -2.50 -2.13 -15.76
C ASP A 432 -3.87 -2.71 -15.37
N VAL A 433 -3.92 -3.57 -14.34
CA VAL A 433 -5.16 -4.07 -13.72
C VAL A 433 -5.98 -2.91 -13.14
N ASN A 434 -5.32 -1.96 -12.48
CA ASN A 434 -5.96 -0.83 -11.80
C ASN A 434 -6.49 0.20 -12.78
N ALA A 435 -5.67 0.58 -13.78
CA ALA A 435 -6.12 1.45 -14.87
C ALA A 435 -7.34 0.85 -15.59
N ARG A 436 -7.39 -0.47 -15.79
CA ARG A 436 -8.56 -1.13 -16.37
C ARG A 436 -9.79 -1.08 -15.48
N GLN A 437 -9.66 -1.42 -14.19
CA GLN A 437 -10.79 -1.39 -13.25
C GLN A 437 -11.34 0.04 -13.09
N GLU A 438 -10.46 1.05 -13.00
CA GLU A 438 -10.84 2.46 -12.89
C GLU A 438 -11.50 3.01 -14.17
N SER A 439 -11.16 2.47 -15.35
CA SER A 439 -11.76 2.89 -16.63
C SER A 439 -13.21 2.41 -16.84
N ILE A 440 -13.74 1.52 -16.00
CA ILE A 440 -15.06 0.88 -16.21
C ILE A 440 -16.05 1.32 -15.12
N VAL A 441 -16.89 2.30 -15.46
CA VAL A 441 -17.93 2.84 -14.57
C VAL A 441 -18.87 1.72 -14.10
N GLY A 442 -19.10 1.65 -12.78
CA GLY A 442 -19.98 0.64 -12.18
C GLY A 442 -19.42 -0.78 -12.14
N ALA A 443 -18.14 -1.00 -12.43
CA ALA A 443 -17.50 -2.31 -12.33
C ALA A 443 -17.61 -2.90 -10.91
N GLY A 444 -17.99 -4.17 -10.84
CA GLY A 444 -18.01 -4.94 -9.59
C GLY A 444 -16.62 -5.31 -9.09
N PRO A 445 -16.53 -6.11 -8.00
CA PRO A 445 -15.27 -6.46 -7.36
C PRO A 445 -14.25 -7.10 -8.32
N VAL A 446 -12.97 -6.79 -8.13
CA VAL A 446 -11.87 -7.46 -8.85
C VAL A 446 -11.74 -8.88 -8.33
N LEU A 447 -11.93 -9.88 -9.19
CA LEU A 447 -11.79 -11.28 -8.80
C LEU A 447 -10.31 -11.67 -8.92
N VAL A 448 -9.70 -12.09 -7.81
CA VAL A 448 -8.30 -12.53 -7.76
C VAL A 448 -8.23 -14.00 -7.34
N HIS A 449 -7.52 -14.82 -8.12
CA HIS A 449 -7.34 -16.24 -7.81
C HIS A 449 -5.92 -16.75 -8.06
N CYS A 450 -5.62 -17.90 -7.47
CA CYS A 450 -4.43 -18.70 -7.74
C CYS A 450 -4.84 -20.19 -7.78
N SER A 451 -4.12 -21.08 -7.11
CA SER A 451 -4.58 -22.46 -6.85
C SER A 451 -5.56 -22.51 -5.67
N ALA A 452 -5.13 -22.11 -4.47
CA ALA A 452 -5.94 -22.16 -3.24
C ALA A 452 -6.73 -20.86 -2.95
N GLY A 453 -6.37 -19.75 -3.61
CA GLY A 453 -7.00 -18.45 -3.37
C GLY A 453 -6.60 -17.79 -2.04
N ILE A 454 -5.39 -18.06 -1.53
CA ILE A 454 -4.92 -17.54 -0.22
C ILE A 454 -3.49 -16.95 -0.23
N GLY A 455 -2.49 -17.67 -0.76
CA GLY A 455 -1.08 -17.22 -0.77
C GLY A 455 -0.82 -16.07 -1.74
N ARG A 456 -0.56 -16.39 -3.02
CA ARG A 456 -0.35 -15.38 -4.09
C ARG A 456 -1.52 -14.39 -4.19
N THR A 457 -2.76 -14.88 -4.10
CA THR A 457 -4.00 -14.06 -4.05
C THR A 457 -4.01 -13.05 -2.91
N GLY A 458 -3.70 -13.46 -1.68
CA GLY A 458 -3.64 -12.55 -0.54
C GLY A 458 -2.48 -11.58 -0.66
N THR A 459 -1.33 -12.02 -1.18
CA THR A 459 -0.17 -11.16 -1.43
C THR A 459 -0.51 -10.05 -2.43
N PHE A 460 -1.15 -10.39 -3.55
CA PHE A 460 -1.60 -9.43 -4.56
C PHE A 460 -2.62 -8.43 -4.00
N ILE A 461 -3.68 -8.91 -3.33
CA ILE A 461 -4.72 -8.03 -2.75
C ILE A 461 -4.14 -7.09 -1.68
N VAL A 462 -3.25 -7.58 -0.81
CA VAL A 462 -2.66 -6.76 0.25
C VAL A 462 -1.74 -5.67 -0.32
N ILE A 463 -0.94 -5.97 -1.35
CA ILE A 463 -0.16 -4.95 -2.04
C ILE A 463 -1.12 -3.92 -2.64
N ASP A 464 -2.13 -4.35 -3.42
CA ASP A 464 -3.06 -3.44 -4.10
C ASP A 464 -3.83 -2.53 -3.15
N MET A 465 -4.29 -3.05 -2.00
CA MET A 465 -4.94 -2.27 -0.95
C MET A 465 -4.03 -1.16 -0.40
N ILE A 466 -2.76 -1.46 -0.15
CA ILE A 466 -1.80 -0.49 0.41
C ILE A 466 -1.40 0.54 -0.65
N LEU A 467 -1.28 0.12 -1.92
CA LEU A 467 -1.02 1.07 -3.02
C LEU A 467 -2.23 1.98 -3.30
N ASP A 468 -3.47 1.49 -3.18
CA ASP A 468 -4.69 2.33 -3.26
C ASP A 468 -4.74 3.33 -2.08
N GLN A 469 -4.37 2.90 -0.87
CA GLN A 469 -4.25 3.79 0.29
C GLN A 469 -3.22 4.91 0.05
N ILE A 470 -2.00 4.56 -0.40
CA ILE A 470 -0.93 5.53 -0.71
C ILE A 470 -1.34 6.46 -1.86
N LYS A 471 -1.96 5.95 -2.93
CA LYS A 471 -2.48 6.73 -4.06
C LYS A 471 -3.50 7.79 -3.61
N ARG A 472 -4.38 7.44 -2.67
CA ARG A 472 -5.43 8.34 -2.15
C ARG A 472 -4.89 9.34 -1.14
N LEU A 473 -4.12 8.90 -0.15
CA LEU A 473 -3.70 9.73 0.99
C LEU A 473 -2.39 10.49 0.74
N GLY A 474 -1.49 9.97 -0.08
CA GLY A 474 -0.15 10.52 -0.34
C GLY A 474 0.98 9.69 0.31
N LEU A 475 2.22 10.03 -0.02
CA LEU A 475 3.43 9.30 0.43
C LEU A 475 3.72 9.43 1.94
N ASP A 476 3.09 10.39 2.61
CA ASP A 476 3.30 10.66 4.04
C ASP A 476 2.27 9.95 4.95
N CYS A 477 1.41 9.08 4.39
CA CYS A 477 0.35 8.40 5.15
C CYS A 477 0.87 7.27 6.05
N GLU A 478 0.11 6.94 7.10
CA GLU A 478 0.41 5.77 7.93
C GLU A 478 -0.02 4.47 7.23
N ILE A 479 0.88 3.49 7.18
CA ILE A 479 0.61 2.13 6.67
C ILE A 479 0.98 1.09 7.73
N ASP A 480 0.24 -0.02 7.79
CA ASP A 480 0.48 -1.13 8.71
C ASP A 480 0.24 -2.46 7.98
N ILE A 481 1.30 -2.98 7.36
CA ILE A 481 1.23 -4.21 6.55
C ILE A 481 0.75 -5.40 7.41
N GLN A 482 1.14 -5.45 8.69
CA GLN A 482 0.68 -6.52 9.58
C GLN A 482 -0.83 -6.42 9.84
N ARG A 483 -1.36 -5.23 10.17
CA ARG A 483 -2.81 -5.03 10.35
C ARG A 483 -3.60 -5.30 9.07
N THR A 484 -3.13 -4.84 7.91
CA THR A 484 -3.80 -5.11 6.62
C THR A 484 -3.89 -6.61 6.35
N ILE A 485 -2.85 -7.39 6.68
CA ILE A 485 -2.87 -8.85 6.58
C ILE A 485 -3.84 -9.47 7.59
N GLN A 486 -3.90 -9.00 8.84
CA GLN A 486 -4.91 -9.45 9.83
C GLN A 486 -6.35 -9.19 9.34
N MET A 487 -6.58 -8.01 8.77
CA MET A 487 -7.89 -7.59 8.25
C MET A 487 -8.35 -8.48 7.08
N VAL A 488 -7.50 -8.79 6.10
CA VAL A 488 -7.89 -9.73 5.03
C VAL A 488 -7.97 -11.18 5.52
N ARG A 489 -7.13 -11.58 6.50
CA ARG A 489 -7.21 -12.90 7.15
C ARG A 489 -8.47 -13.10 7.97
N SER A 490 -9.16 -12.04 8.40
CA SER A 490 -10.49 -12.13 9.03
C SER A 490 -11.62 -12.43 8.04
N GLN A 491 -11.37 -12.22 6.73
CA GLN A 491 -12.35 -12.38 5.66
C GLN A 491 -12.09 -13.64 4.82
N ARG A 492 -10.86 -14.16 4.76
CA ARG A 492 -10.54 -15.50 4.25
C ARG A 492 -9.33 -16.07 4.99
N SER A 493 -9.39 -17.33 5.43
CA SER A 493 -8.33 -17.95 6.23
C SER A 493 -6.98 -18.02 5.51
N GLY A 494 -5.88 -17.67 6.18
CA GLY A 494 -4.52 -17.89 5.67
C GLY A 494 -4.08 -17.01 4.50
N MET A 495 -4.72 -15.86 4.28
CA MET A 495 -4.28 -14.87 3.28
C MET A 495 -2.84 -14.42 3.59
N VAL A 496 -1.96 -14.46 2.57
CA VAL A 496 -0.48 -14.41 2.70
C VAL A 496 0.04 -15.62 3.49
N GLN A 497 0.71 -16.57 2.82
CA GLN A 497 0.99 -17.91 3.37
C GLN A 497 2.40 -18.13 3.92
N THR A 498 3.38 -17.29 3.60
CA THR A 498 4.78 -17.50 4.01
C THR A 498 5.47 -16.18 4.35
N GLU A 499 6.54 -16.25 5.16
CA GLU A 499 7.43 -15.11 5.44
C GLU A 499 7.97 -14.49 4.13
N ALA A 500 8.34 -15.31 3.14
CA ALA A 500 8.77 -14.81 1.83
C ALA A 500 7.69 -13.96 1.12
N GLN A 501 6.41 -14.31 1.28
CA GLN A 501 5.30 -13.49 0.78
C GLN A 501 5.09 -12.23 1.64
N TYR A 502 5.22 -12.32 2.97
CA TYR A 502 5.17 -11.16 3.87
C TYR A 502 6.25 -10.13 3.52
N LYS A 503 7.52 -10.56 3.43
CA LYS A 503 8.66 -9.74 3.00
C LYS A 503 8.45 -9.15 1.60
N PHE A 504 7.87 -9.90 0.66
CA PHE A 504 7.58 -9.41 -0.69
C PHE A 504 6.53 -8.28 -0.71
N VAL A 505 5.54 -8.27 0.21
CA VAL A 505 4.64 -7.10 0.36
C VAL A 505 5.43 -5.84 0.70
N TYR A 506 6.34 -5.91 1.68
CA TYR A 506 7.18 -4.77 2.05
C TYR A 506 8.06 -4.30 0.90
N LEU A 507 8.72 -5.22 0.18
CA LEU A 507 9.58 -4.88 -0.96
C LEU A 507 8.81 -4.27 -2.14
N ALA A 508 7.59 -4.74 -2.41
CA ALA A 508 6.73 -4.15 -3.44
C ALA A 508 6.23 -2.75 -3.06
N VAL A 509 5.85 -2.55 -1.78
CA VAL A 509 5.45 -1.23 -1.27
C VAL A 509 6.64 -0.26 -1.27
N GLN A 510 7.84 -0.71 -0.87
CA GLN A 510 9.09 0.05 -0.97
C GLN A 510 9.36 0.52 -2.40
N HIS A 511 9.46 -0.42 -3.35
CA HIS A 511 9.79 -0.11 -4.74
C HIS A 511 8.75 0.83 -5.37
N HIS A 512 7.46 0.71 -5.01
CA HIS A 512 6.44 1.66 -5.44
C HIS A 512 6.69 3.07 -4.91
N ILE A 513 7.00 3.22 -3.62
CA ILE A 513 7.23 4.51 -2.95
C ILE A 513 8.50 5.19 -3.49
N GLU A 514 9.56 4.43 -3.74
CA GLU A 514 10.77 4.92 -4.43
C GLU A 514 10.44 5.42 -5.85
N THR A 515 9.70 4.61 -6.63
CA THR A 515 9.27 4.96 -8.00
C THR A 515 8.31 6.16 -8.03
N ALA A 516 7.47 6.34 -7.02
CA ALA A 516 6.60 7.52 -6.88
C ALA A 516 7.40 8.77 -6.49
N SER A 517 8.37 8.63 -5.56
CA SER A 517 9.22 9.73 -5.11
C SER A 517 10.10 10.27 -6.24
N HIS A 518 10.74 9.39 -7.02
CA HIS A 518 11.55 9.79 -8.18
C HIS A 518 10.72 10.50 -9.26
N ARG A 519 9.48 10.07 -9.52
CA ARG A 519 8.56 10.76 -10.46
C ARG A 519 8.24 12.17 -9.97
N LYS A 520 7.84 12.34 -8.71
CA LYS A 520 7.52 13.67 -8.15
C LYS A 520 8.71 14.63 -8.20
N GLN A 521 9.92 14.14 -7.92
CA GLN A 521 11.15 14.94 -8.03
C GLN A 521 11.47 15.33 -9.50
N ALA A 522 11.20 14.45 -10.47
CA ALA A 522 11.38 14.76 -11.88
C ALA A 522 10.37 15.81 -12.38
N GLU A 523 9.10 15.69 -11.99
CA GLU A 523 8.05 16.69 -12.25
C GLU A 523 8.42 18.06 -11.68
N GLN A 524 8.90 18.12 -10.43
CA GLN A 524 9.34 19.36 -9.78
C GLN A 524 10.53 20.01 -10.49
N LYS A 525 11.55 19.24 -10.89
CA LYS A 525 12.69 19.74 -11.68
C LYS A 525 12.25 20.26 -13.05
N SER A 526 11.31 19.57 -13.71
CA SER A 526 10.74 20.01 -14.99
C SER A 526 9.97 21.33 -14.85
N LEU A 527 9.20 21.50 -13.77
CA LEU A 527 8.48 22.75 -13.46
C LEU A 527 9.41 23.92 -13.11
N GLN A 528 10.56 23.64 -12.47
CA GLN A 528 11.59 24.65 -12.22
C GLN A 528 12.25 25.11 -13.52
N LEU A 529 12.77 24.17 -14.33
CA LEU A 529 13.36 24.47 -15.64
C LEU A 529 12.39 25.23 -16.56
N GLY A 530 11.11 24.83 -16.58
CA GLY A 530 10.07 25.52 -17.35
C GLY A 530 9.83 26.98 -16.96
N ARG A 531 10.15 27.38 -15.72
CA ARG A 531 10.08 28.77 -15.24
C ARG A 531 11.34 29.59 -15.53
N GLU A 532 12.47 28.93 -15.79
CA GLU A 532 13.72 29.62 -16.15
C GLU A 532 13.67 30.15 -17.59
N TYR A 533 13.09 29.37 -18.53
CA TYR A 533 12.98 29.77 -19.94
C TYR A 533 12.04 30.96 -20.21
N THR A 534 11.12 31.30 -19.30
CA THR A 534 10.21 32.44 -19.46
C THR A 534 10.86 33.81 -19.26
N ASN A 535 12.13 33.89 -18.85
CA ASN A 535 12.83 35.16 -18.56
C ASN A 535 13.58 35.78 -19.77
N ILE A 536 13.50 35.18 -20.96
CA ILE A 536 14.13 35.74 -22.17
C ILE A 536 13.30 36.91 -22.71
N ARG A 537 13.65 38.15 -22.32
CA ARG A 537 13.23 39.34 -23.05
C ARG A 537 13.92 39.38 -24.41
N TYR A 538 13.15 39.26 -25.50
CA TYR A 538 13.65 39.58 -26.84
C TYR A 538 13.91 41.09 -26.92
N SER A 539 15.18 41.49 -26.90
CA SER A 539 15.62 42.87 -27.17
C SER A 539 15.64 43.11 -28.68
N SER A 540 14.46 43.25 -29.29
CA SER A 540 14.31 43.56 -30.71
C SER A 540 14.31 45.08 -30.95
N GLU A 541 15.48 45.66 -31.23
CA GLU A 541 15.55 46.93 -31.95
C GLU A 541 16.86 47.04 -32.75
N VAL A 542 16.80 47.71 -33.90
CA VAL A 542 17.82 47.62 -34.95
C VAL A 542 18.72 48.86 -34.93
N VAL A 543 20.04 48.65 -34.91
CA VAL A 543 21.02 49.76 -34.94
C VAL A 543 21.13 50.35 -36.35
N THR A 544 20.61 51.57 -36.53
CA THR A 544 20.98 52.46 -37.63
C THR A 544 21.95 53.55 -37.14
N PRO A 545 23.10 53.77 -37.79
CA PRO A 545 24.12 54.70 -37.29
C PRO A 545 23.89 56.15 -37.75
N ALA A 546 23.76 57.09 -36.79
CA ALA A 546 23.71 58.52 -37.09
C ALA A 546 24.36 59.40 -36.00
N SER A 547 25.51 59.99 -36.36
CA SER A 547 25.91 61.39 -36.09
C SER A 547 25.67 62.05 -34.70
N GLN A 548 26.79 62.19 -33.96
CA GLN A 548 27.24 63.41 -33.25
C GLN A 548 26.62 63.87 -31.90
N ASN A 549 27.56 64.13 -30.97
CA ASN A 549 27.66 65.28 -30.05
C ASN A 549 26.69 65.49 -28.85
N ALA A 550 27.23 65.11 -27.68
CA ALA A 550 27.64 66.03 -26.61
C ALA A 550 26.72 66.37 -25.40
N THR A 551 27.38 66.43 -24.23
CA THR A 551 27.12 67.25 -23.02
C THR A 551 25.86 67.06 -22.16
N THR A 552 26.07 66.29 -21.07
CA THR A 552 25.88 66.68 -19.65
C THR A 552 24.49 67.00 -19.04
N LEU A 553 24.41 66.68 -17.73
CA LEU A 553 23.47 67.15 -16.70
C LEU A 553 22.02 66.63 -16.76
N ALA A 554 21.70 65.77 -15.79
CA ALA A 554 20.34 65.51 -15.32
C ALA A 554 20.28 65.82 -13.82
N SER A 555 19.33 66.66 -13.41
CA SER A 555 19.09 67.05 -12.01
C SER A 555 17.96 66.25 -11.36
N THR A 556 17.85 66.42 -10.05
CA THR A 556 16.96 65.70 -9.13
C THR A 556 15.47 66.10 -9.18
N LEU A 557 14.63 65.22 -8.60
CA LEU A 557 13.41 65.46 -7.78
C LEU A 557 11.98 65.44 -8.39
N SER A 558 11.15 64.62 -7.71
CA SER A 558 9.76 64.83 -7.20
C SER A 558 8.53 65.08 -8.10
N ASP A 559 7.67 64.06 -8.17
CA ASP A 559 6.35 63.93 -7.46
C ASP A 559 5.09 64.75 -7.88
N ALA A 560 3.91 64.14 -7.57
CA ALA A 560 2.52 64.64 -7.52
C ALA A 560 1.87 65.26 -8.79
N SER A 561 0.70 64.79 -9.27
CA SER A 561 -0.62 64.96 -8.60
C SER A 561 -1.81 64.38 -9.41
N LEU A 562 -3.06 64.53 -8.93
CA LEU A 562 -4.29 63.79 -9.33
C LEU A 562 -5.41 64.62 -10.01
N SER A 563 -6.15 64.01 -10.96
CA SER A 563 -7.64 64.12 -11.13
C SER A 563 -8.12 63.17 -12.27
N ARG A 564 -9.14 62.29 -12.16
CA ARG A 564 -10.62 62.45 -11.97
C ARG A 564 -11.33 63.25 -13.10
N SER A 565 -12.52 62.90 -13.64
CA SER A 565 -13.39 61.68 -13.55
C SER A 565 -14.72 61.84 -14.34
N THR A 566 -15.32 60.76 -14.89
CA THR A 566 -16.78 60.57 -15.24
C THR A 566 -17.02 59.10 -15.67
N THR A 567 -17.86 58.26 -15.01
CA THR A 567 -19.32 57.98 -15.23
C THR A 567 -19.71 57.54 -16.66
N SER A 568 -20.55 56.51 -16.91
CA SER A 568 -21.76 56.05 -16.16
C SER A 568 -22.10 54.51 -16.26
N ILE A 569 -23.21 54.10 -15.62
CA ILE A 569 -23.85 52.74 -15.53
C ILE A 569 -25.32 52.83 -16.06
N PRO A 570 -26.31 51.89 -15.93
CA PRO A 570 -26.44 50.55 -15.28
C PRO A 570 -26.93 49.43 -16.26
N GLY A 571 -27.45 48.22 -15.91
CA GLY A 571 -27.76 47.47 -14.67
C GLY A 571 -28.22 46.03 -15.04
N ALA A 572 -27.97 44.95 -14.27
CA ALA A 572 -28.66 44.51 -13.03
C ALA A 572 -30.16 44.14 -13.23
N THR A 573 -30.56 42.85 -13.33
CA THR A 573 -31.16 41.98 -12.26
C THR A 573 -31.81 40.73 -12.91
N ALA A 574 -32.23 39.61 -12.27
CA ALA A 574 -31.87 38.91 -11.02
C ALA A 574 -32.50 37.48 -10.94
N THR A 575 -32.13 36.69 -9.93
CA THR A 575 -32.77 35.50 -9.27
C THR A 575 -34.06 34.84 -9.82
N ALA A 576 -34.12 33.48 -9.85
CA ALA A 576 -34.91 32.63 -8.90
C ALA A 576 -35.45 31.26 -9.43
N THR A 577 -35.47 30.26 -8.52
CA THR A 577 -36.43 29.11 -8.43
C THR A 577 -36.47 28.01 -9.51
N ALA A 578 -37.16 26.90 -9.19
CA ALA A 578 -37.23 25.64 -9.95
C ALA A 578 -38.63 25.02 -9.93
N ALA A 579 -38.97 24.18 -10.92
CA ALA A 579 -40.11 23.26 -10.89
C ALA A 579 -39.97 22.10 -11.90
N SER A 580 -40.74 21.03 -11.69
CA SER A 580 -40.86 19.84 -12.56
C SER A 580 -42.08 19.95 -13.49
N LEU A 581 -42.06 19.28 -14.66
CA LEU A 581 -43.08 18.28 -15.06
C LEU A 581 -42.79 17.65 -16.43
N ALA A 582 -43.58 16.63 -16.82
CA ALA A 582 -43.35 15.77 -17.98
C ALA A 582 -44.58 15.60 -18.90
N SER A 583 -44.35 15.35 -20.19
CA SER A 583 -45.27 14.73 -21.17
C SER A 583 -44.41 14.22 -22.33
N LEU A 584 -44.41 12.93 -22.73
CA LEU A 584 -45.45 12.20 -23.47
C LEU A 584 -45.88 12.87 -24.79
N ALA A 585 -45.47 12.25 -25.91
CA ALA A 585 -46.10 12.25 -27.23
C ALA A 585 -45.64 10.98 -27.98
N SER A 586 -46.46 10.42 -28.88
CA SER A 586 -46.26 9.05 -29.40
C SER A 586 -46.71 8.82 -30.84
N GLY A 587 -45.98 7.96 -31.57
CA GLY A 587 -46.49 7.17 -32.70
C GLY A 587 -46.23 7.74 -34.11
N GLY A 588 -46.18 6.84 -35.11
CA GLY A 588 -46.11 7.21 -36.54
C GLY A 588 -45.24 6.31 -37.42
N SER A 589 -45.62 5.04 -37.63
CA SER A 589 -44.96 4.15 -38.61
C SER A 589 -45.60 4.25 -40.00
N VAL A 590 -44.81 4.25 -41.08
CA VAL A 590 -45.28 3.92 -42.44
C VAL A 590 -44.28 3.02 -43.17
N VAL A 591 -44.84 2.12 -43.99
CA VAL A 591 -44.20 1.00 -44.71
C VAL A 591 -43.26 1.43 -45.85
N GLY A 592 -42.23 0.62 -46.13
CA GLY A 592 -41.51 0.60 -47.41
C GLY A 592 -40.99 -0.80 -47.74
N VAL A 593 -41.31 -1.34 -48.92
CA VAL A 593 -40.99 -2.73 -49.34
C VAL A 593 -40.61 -2.76 -50.83
N SER A 594 -39.54 -3.48 -51.19
CA SER A 594 -39.47 -4.45 -52.33
C SER A 594 -38.07 -4.58 -52.95
N SER A 595 -37.66 -5.83 -53.22
CA SER A 595 -36.59 -6.26 -54.16
C SER A 595 -35.16 -5.76 -53.89
N GLY A 596 -34.05 -6.40 -54.33
CA GLY A 596 -33.77 -7.56 -55.19
C GLY A 596 -32.35 -7.36 -55.77
N THR A 597 -31.54 -8.32 -56.24
CA THR A 597 -31.77 -9.72 -56.65
C THR A 597 -30.39 -10.41 -56.84
N LEU A 598 -30.30 -11.73 -56.54
CA LEU A 598 -29.28 -12.73 -56.97
C LEU A 598 -27.77 -12.38 -57.09
N LEU A 599 -26.93 -13.25 -56.52
CA LEU A 599 -26.10 -14.17 -57.34
C LEU A 599 -25.77 -15.47 -56.56
N ARG A 600 -25.28 -16.51 -57.26
CA ARG A 600 -25.40 -17.92 -56.81
C ARG A 600 -24.28 -18.85 -57.33
N SER A 601 -23.60 -19.55 -56.41
CA SER A 601 -22.75 -20.74 -56.63
C SER A 601 -22.67 -21.50 -55.27
N VAL A 602 -23.06 -22.76 -55.04
CA VAL A 602 -22.70 -24.10 -55.60
C VAL A 602 -21.21 -24.27 -55.92
N SER A 603 -20.50 -25.32 -55.47
CA SER A 603 -20.84 -26.56 -54.72
C SER A 603 -19.63 -26.96 -53.82
N SER A 604 -19.51 -28.07 -53.07
CA SER A 604 -20.11 -29.42 -53.17
C SER A 604 -20.06 -30.25 -51.84
N SER A 605 -20.52 -31.50 -51.93
CA SER A 605 -20.57 -32.61 -50.96
C SER A 605 -19.20 -33.04 -50.36
N ALA A 606 -19.08 -33.92 -49.35
CA ALA A 606 -19.94 -35.05 -48.97
C ALA A 606 -19.88 -35.52 -47.48
N SER A 607 -20.68 -36.54 -47.19
CA SER A 607 -21.08 -37.16 -45.90
C SER A 607 -20.21 -38.30 -45.35
N SER A 608 -20.47 -38.70 -44.08
CA SER A 608 -20.19 -40.02 -43.46
C SER A 608 -18.72 -40.34 -43.11
N GLU A 609 -18.36 -41.23 -42.16
CA GLU A 609 -19.14 -42.06 -41.20
C GLU A 609 -18.28 -42.49 -39.96
N ARG A 610 -18.89 -43.24 -39.02
CA ARG A 610 -18.34 -44.20 -37.99
C ARG A 610 -16.85 -44.12 -37.57
N ALA A 611 -16.48 -44.04 -36.28
CA ALA A 611 -16.79 -44.88 -35.10
C ALA A 611 -16.01 -46.22 -34.99
N GLY A 612 -15.42 -46.46 -33.80
CA GLY A 612 -14.63 -47.65 -33.42
C GLY A 612 -13.38 -47.25 -32.62
N HIS A 613 -13.35 -47.35 -31.29
CA HIS A 613 -12.99 -48.55 -30.50
C HIS A 613 -11.61 -49.16 -30.82
N HIS A 614 -10.64 -48.94 -29.92
CA HIS A 614 -9.97 -50.05 -29.25
C HIS A 614 -9.41 -49.63 -27.88
N ALA A 615 -9.20 -50.61 -27.00
CA ALA A 615 -8.68 -50.42 -25.65
C ALA A 615 -7.60 -51.46 -25.32
N GLY A 616 -6.79 -51.17 -24.30
CA GLY A 616 -6.25 -52.21 -23.41
C GLY A 616 -4.74 -52.20 -23.14
N HIS A 617 -4.40 -52.24 -21.84
CA HIS A 617 -3.19 -52.83 -21.22
C HIS A 617 -1.82 -52.17 -21.55
N GLY A 618 -0.78 -52.31 -20.72
CA GLY A 618 -0.67 -52.94 -19.39
C GLY A 618 0.81 -53.03 -18.92
N GLY A 619 1.07 -53.44 -17.67
CA GLY A 619 2.43 -53.53 -17.10
C GLY A 619 2.95 -52.16 -16.61
N HIS A 620 3.48 -51.92 -15.40
CA HIS A 620 4.11 -52.76 -14.37
C HIS A 620 5.45 -53.40 -14.78
N GLY A 621 6.52 -52.92 -14.14
CA GLY A 621 7.91 -53.37 -14.28
C GLY A 621 8.85 -52.31 -13.70
N GLY A 622 9.75 -52.69 -12.79
CA GLY A 622 10.72 -51.77 -12.21
C GLY A 622 11.93 -52.52 -11.64
N GLY A 623 13.09 -51.86 -11.60
CA GLY A 623 14.30 -52.43 -10.99
C GLY A 623 15.61 -51.76 -11.41
N HIS A 624 16.54 -51.71 -10.46
CA HIS A 624 18.00 -51.57 -10.60
C HIS A 624 18.62 -50.34 -11.31
N VAL A 625 19.06 -49.40 -10.47
CA VAL A 625 20.49 -49.08 -10.19
C VAL A 625 21.52 -49.38 -11.30
N GLY A 626 22.24 -48.35 -11.73
CA GLY A 626 23.61 -48.50 -12.27
C GLY A 626 24.05 -47.42 -13.28
N GLY A 627 25.26 -46.88 -13.10
CA GLY A 627 26.01 -46.17 -14.14
C GLY A 627 25.87 -44.64 -14.19
N MET A 628 26.89 -43.93 -13.69
CA MET A 628 27.32 -42.67 -14.31
C MET A 628 28.31 -42.97 -15.43
N PRO A 629 28.34 -42.12 -16.47
CA PRO A 629 29.61 -41.56 -16.93
C PRO A 629 29.58 -40.03 -16.95
N ALA A 630 30.76 -39.42 -16.85
CA ALA A 630 30.95 -37.98 -17.01
C ALA A 630 31.62 -37.67 -18.36
N SER A 631 31.33 -36.52 -18.98
CA SER A 631 32.25 -35.73 -19.84
C SER A 631 31.53 -34.57 -20.56
N SER A 632 32.34 -33.77 -21.30
CA SER A 632 32.01 -32.70 -22.25
C SER A 632 31.35 -31.42 -21.71
N ASP A 633 32.21 -30.44 -21.39
CA ASP A 633 31.97 -29.03 -21.76
C ASP A 633 31.95 -28.89 -23.30
N ALA A 634 30.97 -28.18 -23.86
CA ALA A 634 31.00 -27.72 -25.25
C ALA A 634 30.03 -26.53 -25.52
N HIS A 635 30.58 -25.32 -25.50
CA HIS A 635 30.19 -24.13 -26.30
C HIS A 635 28.70 -23.78 -26.50
N LEU A 636 28.29 -22.63 -25.94
CA LEU A 636 27.16 -21.84 -26.45
C LEU A 636 27.61 -20.98 -27.66
N PRO A 637 26.74 -20.73 -28.66
CA PRO A 637 27.06 -19.89 -29.81
C PRO A 637 27.04 -18.39 -29.48
N ARG A 638 27.85 -17.59 -30.19
CA ARG A 638 27.81 -16.12 -30.12
C ARG A 638 26.63 -15.56 -30.95
N PRO A 639 26.00 -14.45 -30.51
CA PRO A 639 25.25 -13.58 -31.42
C PRO A 639 26.21 -12.71 -32.27
N PRO A 640 25.74 -12.12 -33.39
CA PRO A 640 26.54 -11.22 -34.22
C PRO A 640 26.55 -9.77 -33.69
N ASP A 641 27.70 -9.10 -33.85
CA ASP A 641 27.85 -7.63 -33.86
C ASP A 641 27.20 -7.06 -35.15
N GLU A 642 26.75 -5.82 -35.31
CA GLU A 642 27.34 -4.47 -35.14
C GLU A 642 26.19 -3.43 -35.44
N ILE A 643 26.19 -2.09 -35.28
CA ILE A 643 26.79 -1.00 -34.46
C ILE A 643 25.87 0.25 -34.66
N PRO A 644 26.04 1.44 -34.02
CA PRO A 644 26.77 1.82 -32.79
C PRO A 644 25.88 2.57 -31.75
N ARG A 645 26.43 2.80 -30.54
CA ARG A 645 26.09 3.97 -29.70
C ARG A 645 27.37 4.69 -29.30
N THR A 646 27.35 6.01 -29.30
CA THR A 646 28.45 6.89 -28.86
C THR A 646 27.92 7.99 -27.93
N ILE A 647 28.84 8.78 -27.35
CA ILE A 647 28.62 9.93 -26.44
C ILE A 647 27.87 9.55 -25.13
N TYR A 648 28.48 9.46 -23.94
CA TYR A 648 29.66 10.17 -23.40
C TYR A 648 30.53 9.29 -22.47
N GLU A 649 31.85 9.41 -22.59
CA GLU A 649 32.81 9.24 -21.47
C GLU A 649 33.39 10.61 -21.08
N ASN A 650 33.77 10.77 -19.79
CA ASN A 650 34.66 11.78 -19.17
C ASN A 650 34.25 11.89 -17.66
N ILE A 651 35.08 11.96 -16.59
CA ILE A 651 36.54 12.05 -16.25
C ILE A 651 36.63 11.69 -14.73
N PRO A 652 37.75 11.23 -14.10
CA PRO A 652 38.80 10.25 -14.45
C PRO A 652 38.98 9.15 -13.35
N ILE A 653 40.01 8.30 -13.44
CA ILE A 653 40.51 7.44 -12.33
C ILE A 653 41.88 7.94 -11.85
N LYS A 654 42.20 7.78 -10.55
CA LYS A 654 43.56 7.96 -10.00
C LYS A 654 44.00 6.74 -9.18
N GLU A 655 45.15 6.16 -9.55
CA GLU A 655 45.80 5.07 -8.80
C GLU A 655 46.50 5.57 -7.52
N ARG A 656 46.65 4.67 -6.54
CA ARG A 656 47.90 4.48 -5.79
C ARG A 656 48.12 2.99 -5.51
N LYS A 657 49.33 2.50 -5.77
CA LYS A 657 49.76 1.09 -5.65
C LYS A 657 50.62 0.90 -4.38
N ILE A 658 51.07 -0.36 -4.16
CA ILE A 658 52.12 -0.81 -3.22
C ILE A 658 51.62 -0.93 -1.76
N SER A 659 51.81 -2.02 -1.01
CA SER A 659 52.64 -3.24 -1.22
C SER A 659 51.97 -4.51 -0.69
N THR A 660 52.31 -5.67 -1.27
CA THR A 660 52.31 -6.94 -0.54
C THR A 660 53.55 -7.03 0.34
N ASN A 661 53.42 -7.47 1.60
CA ASN A 661 54.54 -8.09 2.31
C ASN A 661 54.04 -9.02 3.42
N SER A 662 54.56 -10.24 3.45
CA SER A 662 54.22 -11.26 4.44
C SER A 662 55.22 -11.25 5.60
N HIS A 663 54.74 -11.24 6.85
CA HIS A 663 55.56 -11.63 7.99
C HIS A 663 54.81 -12.59 8.91
N VAL A 664 55.49 -13.69 9.25
CA VAL A 664 55.02 -14.71 10.17
C VAL A 664 55.29 -14.26 11.61
N LEU A 665 54.28 -14.34 12.47
CA LEU A 665 54.45 -14.31 13.93
C LEU A 665 53.60 -15.39 14.58
N SER A 666 54.22 -16.16 15.47
CA SER A 666 53.62 -17.29 16.20
C SER A 666 52.70 -16.83 17.34
N PRO A 667 51.71 -17.65 17.76
CA PRO A 667 50.80 -17.29 18.84
C PRO A 667 51.46 -17.31 20.23
N ALA A 668 51.05 -16.36 21.08
CA ALA A 668 51.36 -16.31 22.52
C ALA A 668 50.31 -17.11 23.35
N PRO A 669 50.60 -17.49 24.61
CA PRO A 669 49.96 -18.65 25.24
C PRO A 669 48.58 -18.39 25.85
N ALA A 670 47.81 -19.47 26.01
CA ALA A 670 46.51 -19.46 26.68
C ALA A 670 46.64 -19.33 28.21
N ALA A 671 45.80 -18.48 28.81
CA ALA A 671 45.48 -18.52 30.23
C ALA A 671 44.29 -19.47 30.46
N GLY A 672 44.32 -20.26 31.54
CA GLY A 672 43.41 -21.39 31.73
C GLY A 672 41.97 -21.02 32.12
N VAL A 673 41.01 -21.83 31.68
CA VAL A 673 39.62 -21.85 32.15
C VAL A 673 39.33 -23.23 32.75
N SER A 674 38.70 -23.25 33.93
CA SER A 674 38.42 -24.48 34.68
C SER A 674 37.32 -25.34 34.04
N THR A 675 37.53 -26.65 33.95
CA THR A 675 36.52 -27.62 33.48
C THR A 675 35.57 -28.01 34.60
N GLY A 676 34.51 -27.22 34.80
CA GLY A 676 33.39 -27.59 35.67
C GLY A 676 32.51 -28.68 35.06
N ALA A 677 32.29 -29.78 35.78
CA ALA A 677 31.41 -30.87 35.34
C ALA A 677 29.91 -30.51 35.53
N PRO A 678 29.00 -31.00 34.67
CA PRO A 678 27.56 -30.76 34.80
C PRO A 678 26.95 -31.54 35.98
N PRO A 679 25.89 -31.02 36.63
CA PRO A 679 25.24 -31.68 37.76
C PRO A 679 24.36 -32.88 37.34
N PRO A 680 24.13 -33.85 38.24
CA PRO A 680 23.30 -35.03 37.96
C PRO A 680 21.79 -34.71 37.93
N PRO A 681 20.98 -35.52 37.21
CA PRO A 681 19.53 -35.34 37.13
C PRO A 681 18.80 -35.75 38.44
N PRO A 682 17.62 -35.17 38.73
CA PRO A 682 16.85 -35.49 39.93
C PRO A 682 16.24 -36.90 39.88
N PRO A 683 15.98 -37.53 41.05
CA PRO A 683 15.49 -38.90 41.12
C PRO A 683 14.03 -39.03 40.64
N ARG A 684 13.75 -40.12 39.91
CA ARG A 684 12.37 -40.52 39.59
C ARG A 684 11.64 -40.91 40.87
N LYS A 685 10.52 -40.24 41.18
CA LYS A 685 9.48 -40.84 42.02
C LYS A 685 8.73 -41.88 41.19
N GLY A 686 8.54 -43.07 41.75
CA GLY A 686 7.73 -44.11 41.16
C GLY A 686 6.81 -44.74 42.20
N THR A 687 5.51 -44.46 42.07
CA THR A 687 4.33 -45.31 42.31
C THR A 687 3.16 -44.60 41.66
#